data_AF-A0A662YUL4-F1
#
_entry.id   AF-A0A662YUL4-F1
#
_cell.length_a   1.000
_cell.length_b   1.000
_cell.length_c   1.000
_cell.angle_alpha   90.00
_cell.angle_beta   90.00
_cell.angle_gamma   90.00
#
_symmetry.space_group_name_H-M   'P 1'
#
loop_
_entity.id
_entity.type
_entity.pdbx_description
1 polymer ?
#
loop_
_entity_poly.entity_id
_entity_poly.type
_entity_poly.pdbx_seq_one_letter_code
_entity_poly.pdbx_strand_id
1 'polypeptide(L)'
;CVLTLTVPGQGEPQVLLSLGDVAWPDPEGASFQRVRLSPQEKHLAATVRSGRSEEASCAVVRLGSTPAVTHIQTAVFSFEWATDNILFYTSQKNLRSFQVYSLVFGEEQPQRTLVCEEQDPRFFVEVMSSKDKRFLTINCNSKSCSEVHLIECRSPLLPPVLVQPRTAGLIYHVEHSEGQLYILTNVGPAHEYQLMRAPLSSPSLKHWQLLYRPAVNTRVIDMELFEKHCVMAMRGRTQLYLDIIPLDEPAQVSTVKSACCAVLSIGAFVTLCMCVHCFYSFIADASLSSQLPQWACALEPGLNSQLSSNTFHFLLSSPAQPPRAFFYSLHENHLYQQQEEQAVACRTDYQTSRIEAQSMDGTAVPMTVIHRRTVEELCQSPLLVHVYGAYGVDLNMAFKPESRVLLDEGWTLAYCHVRGGGELGLGWHAQGRLTQKHRGLEDLQACVLRLFELGVSRPGLSALTGSSAGGVLAGALCNRSPELLRALILQAPFLDVLGAMQDPSLPLTVEEQEEWGDPLTNQEHRESIESYCPSHNIRAQRYPSMLITAYEGDQRVPLPGLLKYISRLRAAAAMHASEYNKIDWTLIQSSENLSVERSSDHGRQLRTRQQSPGSPMKVTDPAEGPTVNSSYAMNLCLSLITQGLEDTAFQLLKTFPTLHPENRDTPDLGNFFLRHCVNMDKVRSQDVATMAKALDPSYLSQCKADVLGILKEMKEKGVAVRDANVTSFFHILNALAMCAEEEVVWSLLDALFTMGLTEPSANLCSPLVTVHLEKGDLPTALEASMDCQRKYSQMPRLHDVLCKMVEKGETELLQKAMDFISQERGELTMLYDLFFAFMHTGKYKEARKIIETPGLRSRPGRLQWFSEKCIAANQGRVQSSEGCLVERPVRVRRVTLLFLQVETLENMVEMTRKLFECDRDEMYYCLIRLCKENNDLRKAEATWMKMQEENIIPRERTLRLLSDILMSSGQEVPFEVPEAWFEEAVEMEKTKGKAACPPASLPADSPVDYQRRIMTLCKKNMSGVSTMAERLANHFAVYRPATDLFLLFLDTGRTEDAKFLLQRCAGVGEQKEILVAYITRAAQKPDQAPKIKALLDILPDFPEKEMAYAYLMKCYGLDNDIAAAKALYQQKQEEHMQPDELCLKRLVLLLKSAGEPVPFTEPPESFRFYADKLRRGSSNQLSEDD
;
A
#
# COMPACT_ATOMS: atom_id res chain seq x y z
N CYS A 1 24.18 5.49 -19.03
CA CYS A 1 25.03 4.28 -19.15
C CYS A 1 26.01 4.44 -20.31
N VAL A 2 27.22 3.91 -20.17
CA VAL A 2 28.28 3.99 -21.18
C VAL A 2 28.93 2.60 -21.31
N LEU A 3 29.16 2.15 -22.53
CA LEU A 3 29.99 0.97 -22.83
C LEU A 3 31.42 1.42 -23.05
N THR A 4 32.35 0.83 -22.31
CA THR A 4 33.78 1.16 -22.38
C THR A 4 34.61 -0.09 -22.63
N LEU A 5 35.74 0.09 -23.32
CA LEU A 5 36.79 -0.89 -23.49
C LEU A 5 37.93 -0.55 -22.53
N THR A 6 38.33 -1.53 -21.71
CA THR A 6 39.51 -1.40 -20.83
C THR A 6 40.55 -2.40 -21.27
N VAL A 7 41.72 -1.92 -21.71
CA VAL A 7 42.86 -2.78 -22.05
C VAL A 7 43.76 -2.90 -20.83
N PRO A 8 44.00 -4.10 -20.29
CA PRO A 8 44.86 -4.28 -19.12
C PRO A 8 46.24 -3.65 -19.35
N GLY A 9 46.64 -2.72 -18.47
CA GLY A 9 47.93 -2.02 -18.54
C GLY A 9 47.96 -0.72 -19.36
N GLN A 10 46.86 -0.34 -20.04
CA GLN A 10 46.65 1.03 -20.53
C GLN A 10 45.67 1.77 -19.61
N GLY A 11 45.90 3.07 -19.40
CA GLY A 11 45.25 3.88 -18.37
C GLY A 11 43.73 4.04 -18.50
N GLU A 12 43.26 5.11 -19.14
CA GLU A 12 41.83 5.43 -19.17
C GLU A 12 41.03 4.52 -20.11
N PRO A 13 39.82 4.09 -19.69
CA PRO A 13 38.95 3.26 -20.51
C PRO A 13 38.42 4.03 -21.73
N GLN A 14 38.53 3.44 -22.92
CA GLN A 14 38.02 4.02 -24.17
C GLN A 14 36.49 3.86 -24.23
N VAL A 15 35.76 4.95 -24.44
CA VAL A 15 34.29 4.89 -24.63
C VAL A 15 33.98 4.34 -26.02
N LEU A 16 33.19 3.25 -26.08
CA LEU A 16 32.72 2.65 -27.33
C LEU A 16 31.34 3.13 -27.75
N LEU A 17 30.43 3.34 -26.78
CA LEU A 17 29.06 3.81 -27.00
C LEU A 17 28.49 4.43 -25.73
N SER A 18 28.07 5.69 -25.79
CA SER A 18 27.25 6.30 -24.75
C SER A 18 25.79 6.37 -25.17
N LEU A 19 24.87 6.18 -24.21
CA LEU A 19 23.45 6.42 -24.48
C LEU A 19 23.16 7.88 -24.87
N GLY A 20 24.05 8.84 -24.56
CA GLY A 20 23.93 10.23 -24.99
C GLY A 20 24.36 10.50 -26.43
N ASP A 21 25.07 9.58 -27.09
CA ASP A 21 25.65 9.78 -28.42
C ASP A 21 24.60 9.63 -29.55
N VAL A 22 23.42 9.11 -29.22
CA VAL A 22 22.36 8.77 -30.17
C VAL A 22 21.04 9.35 -29.65
N ALA A 23 20.27 9.96 -30.54
CA ALA A 23 18.90 10.37 -30.25
C ALA A 23 17.99 9.13 -30.16
N TRP A 24 17.89 8.56 -28.97
CA TRP A 24 16.97 7.47 -28.69
C TRP A 24 15.53 8.00 -28.61
N PRO A 25 14.53 7.24 -29.06
CA PRO A 25 13.12 7.64 -28.98
C PRO A 25 12.66 7.97 -27.55
N ASP A 26 13.28 7.35 -26.55
CA ASP A 26 13.03 7.62 -25.13
C ASP A 26 14.29 7.28 -24.30
N PRO A 27 15.13 8.28 -23.98
CA PRO A 27 16.38 8.07 -23.26
C PRO A 27 16.20 7.87 -21.75
N GLU A 28 15.03 8.19 -21.17
CA GLU A 28 14.79 8.04 -19.73
C GLU A 28 14.70 6.56 -19.34
N GLY A 29 15.58 6.14 -18.42
CA GLY A 29 15.62 4.75 -17.96
C GLY A 29 16.15 3.74 -19.00
N ALA A 30 16.72 4.21 -20.12
CA ALA A 30 17.29 3.32 -21.14
C ALA A 30 18.49 2.52 -20.60
N SER A 31 18.55 1.24 -20.98
CA SER A 31 19.61 0.32 -20.55
C SER A 31 20.04 -0.64 -21.65
N PHE A 32 21.33 -0.98 -21.66
CA PHE A 32 21.89 -2.00 -22.54
C PHE A 32 21.42 -3.39 -22.10
N GLN A 33 20.94 -4.20 -23.05
CA GLN A 33 20.42 -5.54 -22.78
C GLN A 33 21.39 -6.63 -23.24
N ARG A 34 21.86 -6.56 -24.49
CA ARG A 34 22.79 -7.53 -25.08
C ARG A 34 23.88 -6.79 -25.83
N VAL A 35 25.11 -7.29 -25.73
CA VAL A 35 26.29 -6.75 -26.43
C VAL A 35 27.04 -7.91 -27.10
N ARG A 36 27.36 -7.78 -28.39
CA ARG A 36 28.16 -8.76 -29.15
C ARG A 36 29.20 -8.07 -30.01
N LEU A 37 30.43 -8.59 -29.97
CA LEU A 37 31.48 -8.26 -30.91
C LEU A 37 31.36 -9.13 -32.16
N SER A 38 31.74 -8.57 -33.30
CA SER A 38 31.93 -9.35 -34.51
C SER A 38 33.17 -10.24 -34.41
N PRO A 39 33.31 -11.31 -35.22
CA PRO A 39 34.35 -12.33 -35.03
C PRO A 39 35.80 -11.84 -35.03
N GLN A 40 36.14 -10.82 -35.83
CA GLN A 40 37.46 -10.16 -35.78
C GLN A 40 37.38 -8.76 -35.15
N GLU A 41 36.34 -8.51 -34.35
CA GLU A 41 36.15 -7.29 -33.55
C GLU A 41 36.12 -6.00 -34.38
N LYS A 42 35.67 -6.08 -35.63
CA LYS A 42 35.48 -4.93 -36.52
C LYS A 42 34.26 -4.09 -36.13
N HIS A 43 33.21 -4.74 -35.62
CA HIS A 43 31.97 -4.10 -35.20
C HIS A 43 31.52 -4.58 -33.83
N LEU A 44 30.80 -3.71 -33.12
CA LEU A 44 30.08 -3.99 -31.88
C LEU A 44 28.59 -3.79 -32.16
N ALA A 45 27.74 -4.73 -31.77
CA ALA A 45 26.30 -4.57 -31.78
C ALA A 45 25.76 -4.60 -30.35
N ALA A 46 24.88 -3.66 -30.01
CA ALA A 46 24.30 -3.52 -28.68
C ALA A 46 22.81 -3.19 -28.74
N THR A 47 21.97 -3.96 -28.05
CA THR A 47 20.54 -3.61 -27.89
C THR A 47 20.33 -2.69 -26.70
N VAL A 48 19.51 -1.67 -26.92
CA VAL A 48 19.08 -0.67 -25.94
C VAL A 48 17.57 -0.77 -25.81
N ARG A 49 17.07 -0.86 -24.58
CA ARG A 49 15.63 -0.85 -24.27
C ARG A 49 15.32 0.34 -23.37
N SER A 50 14.29 1.12 -23.70
CA SER A 50 13.77 2.20 -22.85
C SER A 50 13.07 1.61 -21.61
N GLY A 51 13.03 2.36 -20.51
CA GLY A 51 12.27 1.95 -19.32
C GLY A 51 10.74 1.88 -19.55
N ARG A 52 10.22 2.49 -20.62
CA ARG A 52 8.77 2.56 -20.93
C ARG A 52 8.35 1.67 -22.11
N SER A 53 9.27 0.94 -22.73
CA SER A 53 8.99 0.11 -23.91
C SER A 53 9.57 -1.30 -23.77
N GLU A 54 8.80 -2.30 -24.21
CA GLU A 54 9.26 -3.70 -24.33
C GLU A 54 10.06 -3.96 -25.62
N GLU A 55 10.05 -3.01 -26.56
CA GLU A 55 10.80 -3.12 -27.82
C GLU A 55 12.21 -2.53 -27.66
N ALA A 56 13.23 -3.31 -28.04
CA ALA A 56 14.61 -2.86 -28.03
C ALA A 56 15.07 -2.40 -29.43
N SER A 57 16.05 -1.50 -29.45
CA SER A 57 16.74 -1.07 -30.67
C SER A 57 18.19 -1.52 -30.62
N CYS A 58 18.70 -2.08 -31.71
CA CYS A 58 20.09 -2.51 -31.85
C CYS A 58 20.91 -1.41 -32.53
N ALA A 59 21.91 -0.87 -31.82
CA ALA A 59 22.94 -0.03 -32.41
C ALA A 59 24.15 -0.87 -32.82
N VAL A 60 24.65 -0.60 -34.03
CA VAL A 60 25.88 -1.18 -34.56
C VAL A 60 26.93 -0.08 -34.63
N VAL A 61 28.05 -0.32 -33.97
CA VAL A 61 29.20 0.57 -33.85
C VAL A 61 30.37 -0.04 -34.61
N ARG A 62 30.99 0.72 -35.50
CA ARG A 62 32.26 0.36 -36.13
C ARG A 62 33.39 0.64 -35.16
N LEU A 63 34.21 -0.38 -34.90
CA LEU A 63 35.36 -0.29 -34.02
C LEU A 63 36.59 0.14 -34.82
N GLY A 64 37.42 1.00 -34.22
CA GLY A 64 38.57 1.64 -34.84
C GLY A 64 39.21 2.66 -33.89
N SER A 65 40.09 3.52 -34.41
CA SER A 65 40.70 4.60 -33.61
C SER A 65 39.65 5.54 -33.00
N THR A 66 38.55 5.75 -33.70
CA THR A 66 37.36 6.48 -33.23
C THR A 66 36.11 5.62 -33.46
N PRO A 67 35.56 4.98 -32.40
CA PRO A 67 34.31 4.24 -32.49
C PRO A 67 33.17 5.15 -32.97
N ALA A 68 32.35 4.65 -33.89
CA ALA A 68 31.22 5.41 -34.43
C ALA A 68 30.01 4.52 -34.70
N VAL A 69 28.82 4.99 -34.33
CA VAL A 69 27.55 4.32 -34.65
C VAL A 69 27.32 4.40 -36.15
N THR A 70 27.26 3.26 -36.83
CA THR A 70 27.07 3.17 -38.28
C THR A 70 25.65 2.79 -38.68
N HIS A 71 24.90 2.13 -37.79
CA HIS A 71 23.54 1.70 -38.09
C HIS A 71 22.72 1.53 -36.80
N ILE A 72 21.42 1.80 -36.86
CA ILE A 72 20.47 1.55 -35.78
C ILE A 72 19.28 0.83 -36.38
N GLN A 73 19.00 -0.36 -35.86
CA GLN A 73 17.83 -1.16 -36.22
C GLN A 73 16.85 -1.16 -35.06
N THR A 74 15.63 -0.70 -35.30
CA THR A 74 14.55 -0.71 -34.30
C THR A 74 13.89 -2.09 -34.21
N ALA A 75 13.16 -2.31 -33.12
CA ALA A 75 12.31 -3.48 -32.91
C ALA A 75 13.08 -4.81 -33.03
N VAL A 76 14.25 -4.89 -32.41
CA VAL A 76 15.11 -6.10 -32.39
C VAL A 76 14.91 -6.86 -31.09
N PHE A 77 14.65 -8.17 -31.18
CA PHE A 77 14.60 -9.05 -30.01
C PHE A 77 15.93 -9.74 -29.74
N SER A 78 16.44 -10.48 -30.73
CA SER A 78 17.72 -11.20 -30.66
C SER A 78 18.60 -10.88 -31.86
N PHE A 79 19.92 -11.00 -31.71
CA PHE A 79 20.87 -10.80 -32.81
C PHE A 79 22.17 -11.54 -32.56
N GLU A 80 22.81 -12.00 -33.64
CA GLU A 80 24.13 -12.63 -33.63
C GLU A 80 24.92 -12.35 -34.92
N TRP A 81 26.25 -12.26 -34.80
CA TRP A 81 27.14 -12.07 -35.94
C TRP A 81 27.47 -13.41 -36.60
N ALA A 82 27.30 -13.49 -37.93
CA ALA A 82 27.79 -14.62 -38.71
C ALA A 82 29.24 -14.38 -39.18
N THR A 83 29.52 -13.16 -39.64
CA THR A 83 30.86 -12.68 -40.03
C THR A 83 31.01 -11.22 -39.60
N ASP A 84 32.18 -10.61 -39.77
CA ASP A 84 32.38 -9.19 -39.49
C ASP A 84 31.46 -8.23 -40.25
N ASN A 85 30.89 -8.67 -41.37
CA ASN A 85 30.06 -7.85 -42.23
C ASN A 85 28.63 -8.40 -42.36
N ILE A 86 28.25 -9.44 -41.62
CA ILE A 86 26.91 -10.03 -41.72
C ILE A 86 26.35 -10.28 -40.32
N LEU A 87 25.28 -9.57 -39.99
CA LEU A 87 24.54 -9.69 -38.74
C LEU A 87 23.17 -10.31 -39.01
N PHE A 88 22.77 -11.30 -38.22
CA PHE A 88 21.40 -11.79 -38.20
C PHE A 88 20.67 -11.23 -37.00
N TYR A 89 19.41 -10.87 -37.17
CA TYR A 89 18.57 -10.40 -36.07
C TYR A 89 17.11 -10.80 -36.27
N THR A 90 16.38 -10.90 -35.16
CA THR A 90 14.94 -11.09 -35.18
C THR A 90 14.22 -9.78 -34.93
N SER A 91 13.13 -9.55 -35.67
CA SER A 91 12.24 -8.42 -35.38
C SER A 91 11.21 -8.80 -34.31
N GLN A 92 10.77 -7.82 -33.52
CA GLN A 92 9.67 -7.95 -32.56
C GLN A 92 8.56 -6.97 -32.90
N LYS A 93 7.31 -7.41 -32.80
CA LYS A 93 6.14 -6.53 -32.86
C LYS A 93 5.05 -7.08 -31.95
N ASN A 94 4.41 -6.23 -31.15
CA ASN A 94 3.37 -6.64 -30.19
C ASN A 94 3.84 -7.80 -29.28
N LEU A 95 5.05 -7.71 -28.74
CA LEU A 95 5.70 -8.76 -27.95
C LEU A 95 5.98 -10.09 -28.67
N ARG A 96 5.76 -10.19 -29.98
CA ARG A 96 6.01 -11.40 -30.77
C ARG A 96 7.25 -11.23 -31.64
N SER A 97 8.17 -12.20 -31.60
CA SER A 97 9.29 -12.29 -32.54
C SER A 97 9.06 -13.41 -33.55
N PHE A 98 9.00 -13.05 -34.84
CA PHE A 98 8.54 -13.98 -35.88
C PHE A 98 9.29 -13.87 -37.22
N GLN A 99 10.09 -12.83 -37.45
CA GLN A 99 10.89 -12.71 -38.67
C GLN A 99 12.37 -12.67 -38.34
N VAL A 100 13.18 -13.35 -39.16
CA VAL A 100 14.64 -13.27 -39.12
C VAL A 100 15.11 -12.51 -40.35
N TYR A 101 15.97 -11.52 -40.12
CA TYR A 101 16.62 -10.74 -41.15
C TYR A 101 18.12 -10.95 -41.10
N SER A 102 18.76 -10.91 -42.27
CA SER A 102 20.20 -10.72 -42.40
C SER A 102 20.48 -9.28 -42.82
N LEU A 103 21.53 -8.71 -42.26
CA LEU A 103 22.01 -7.37 -42.52
C LEU A 103 23.47 -7.46 -42.98
N VAL A 104 23.72 -7.10 -44.24
CA VAL A 104 25.04 -7.16 -44.86
C VAL A 104 25.64 -5.75 -44.93
N PHE A 105 26.80 -5.56 -44.30
CA PHE A 105 27.53 -4.30 -44.25
C PHE A 105 28.55 -4.23 -45.39
N GLY A 106 28.34 -3.30 -46.34
CA GLY A 106 29.23 -3.03 -47.47
C GLY A 106 29.78 -1.59 -47.47
N GLU A 107 30.18 -1.09 -48.65
CA GLU A 107 30.58 0.32 -48.84
C GLU A 107 29.36 1.27 -48.90
N GLU A 108 28.19 0.76 -49.28
CA GLU A 108 26.91 1.48 -49.28
C GLU A 108 26.10 1.26 -47.98
N GLN A 109 24.85 1.74 -47.93
CA GLN A 109 23.91 1.45 -46.83
C GLN A 109 23.74 -0.07 -46.61
N PRO A 110 23.56 -0.54 -45.37
CA PRO A 110 23.42 -1.96 -45.09
C PRO A 110 22.26 -2.59 -45.86
N GLN A 111 22.52 -3.69 -46.57
CA GLN A 111 21.48 -4.42 -47.30
C GLN A 111 20.76 -5.38 -46.36
N ARG A 112 19.44 -5.21 -46.26
CA ARG A 112 18.55 -6.05 -45.43
C ARG A 112 17.84 -7.09 -46.27
N THR A 113 17.89 -8.37 -45.87
CA THR A 113 17.20 -9.48 -46.54
C THR A 113 16.42 -10.31 -45.53
N LEU A 114 15.15 -10.60 -45.82
CA LEU A 114 14.32 -11.53 -45.03
C LEU A 114 14.82 -12.96 -45.26
N VAL A 115 15.12 -13.68 -44.17
CA VAL A 115 15.67 -15.04 -44.21
C VAL A 115 14.56 -16.06 -43.97
N CYS A 116 13.74 -15.85 -42.94
CA CYS A 116 12.57 -16.66 -42.66
C CYS A 116 11.49 -15.85 -41.94
N GLU A 117 10.25 -16.32 -42.05
CA GLU A 117 9.09 -15.75 -41.38
C GLU A 117 8.21 -16.87 -40.82
N GLU A 118 7.91 -16.78 -39.53
CA GLU A 118 7.03 -17.68 -38.81
C GLU A 118 5.57 -17.21 -38.92
N GLN A 119 4.73 -18.08 -39.48
CA GLN A 119 3.33 -17.80 -39.75
C GLN A 119 2.43 -18.18 -38.57
N ASP A 120 2.81 -19.19 -37.79
CA ASP A 120 2.04 -19.62 -36.63
C ASP A 120 2.29 -18.66 -35.46
N PRO A 121 1.24 -17.98 -34.94
CA PRO A 121 1.39 -17.04 -33.84
C PRO A 121 1.95 -17.69 -32.57
N ARG A 122 1.76 -18.99 -32.36
CA ARG A 122 2.23 -19.72 -31.17
C ARG A 122 3.74 -19.83 -31.07
N PHE A 123 4.43 -19.68 -32.19
CA PHE A 123 5.87 -19.87 -32.29
C PHE A 123 6.60 -18.53 -32.16
N PHE A 124 7.61 -18.55 -31.30
CA PHE A 124 8.52 -17.47 -31.06
C PHE A 124 9.88 -17.79 -31.69
N VAL A 125 10.42 -16.83 -32.45
CA VAL A 125 11.65 -17.01 -33.22
C VAL A 125 12.81 -16.27 -32.56
N GLU A 126 13.90 -16.99 -32.33
CA GLU A 126 15.15 -16.44 -31.79
C GLU A 126 16.34 -16.85 -32.65
N VAL A 127 17.33 -15.96 -32.79
CA VAL A 127 18.63 -16.31 -33.35
C VAL A 127 19.67 -16.40 -32.24
N MET A 128 20.37 -17.54 -32.19
CA MET A 128 21.48 -17.78 -31.26
C MET A 128 22.72 -18.23 -32.03
N SER A 129 23.86 -18.24 -31.34
CA SER A 129 25.16 -18.65 -31.89
C SER A 129 25.64 -19.87 -31.11
N SER A 130 25.98 -20.93 -31.83
CA SER A 130 26.67 -22.09 -31.25
C SER A 130 27.92 -21.69 -30.50
N LYS A 131 28.28 -22.45 -29.47
CA LYS A 131 29.42 -22.11 -28.61
C LYS A 131 30.77 -22.12 -29.33
N ASP A 132 30.91 -22.99 -30.34
CA ASP A 132 32.10 -23.04 -31.21
C ASP A 132 32.11 -21.96 -32.31
N LYS A 133 31.07 -21.11 -32.36
CA LYS A 133 30.88 -20.02 -33.34
C LYS A 133 30.81 -20.47 -34.80
N ARG A 134 30.64 -21.77 -35.06
CA ARG A 134 30.57 -22.29 -36.42
C ARG A 134 29.20 -22.13 -37.06
N PHE A 135 28.15 -22.21 -36.25
CA PHE A 135 26.75 -22.09 -36.67
C PHE A 135 26.01 -20.98 -35.93
N LEU A 136 25.10 -20.33 -36.64
CA LEU A 136 23.95 -19.66 -36.03
C LEU A 136 22.74 -20.61 -36.07
N THR A 137 21.91 -20.55 -35.05
CA THR A 137 20.66 -21.32 -34.96
C THR A 137 19.47 -20.37 -35.07
N ILE A 138 18.53 -20.65 -35.96
CA ILE A 138 17.19 -20.07 -35.93
C ILE A 138 16.31 -21.04 -35.15
N ASN A 139 15.86 -20.62 -33.98
CA ASN A 139 15.05 -21.41 -33.06
C ASN A 139 13.60 -20.94 -33.13
N CYS A 140 12.71 -21.75 -33.70
CA CYS A 140 11.26 -21.52 -33.70
C CYS A 140 10.63 -22.39 -32.60
N ASN A 141 10.21 -21.76 -31.49
CA ASN A 141 9.72 -22.47 -30.31
C ASN A 141 8.31 -22.00 -29.92
N SER A 142 7.37 -22.93 -29.73
CA SER A 142 6.19 -22.73 -28.90
C SER A 142 6.44 -23.26 -27.48
N LYS A 143 5.43 -23.29 -26.61
CA LYS A 143 5.59 -23.87 -25.25
C LYS A 143 5.72 -25.39 -25.26
N SER A 144 5.37 -26.03 -26.39
CA SER A 144 5.28 -27.49 -26.51
C SER A 144 5.94 -28.06 -27.76
N CYS A 145 6.51 -27.24 -28.64
CA CYS A 145 7.13 -27.68 -29.89
C CYS A 145 8.33 -26.81 -30.26
N SER A 146 9.39 -27.43 -30.74
CA SER A 146 10.59 -26.76 -31.28
C SER A 146 10.83 -27.11 -32.74
N GLU A 147 11.46 -26.18 -33.46
CA GLU A 147 12.08 -26.40 -34.77
C GLU A 147 13.34 -25.56 -34.87
N VAL A 148 14.48 -26.18 -35.19
CA VAL A 148 15.78 -25.51 -35.25
C VAL A 148 16.35 -25.63 -36.66
N HIS A 149 16.80 -24.49 -37.20
CA HIS A 149 17.53 -24.41 -38.46
C HIS A 149 18.95 -23.91 -38.23
N LEU A 150 19.92 -24.47 -38.95
CA LEU A 150 21.34 -24.13 -38.85
C LEU A 150 21.77 -23.25 -40.03
N ILE A 151 22.55 -22.21 -39.73
CA ILE A 151 23.23 -21.37 -40.72
C ILE A 151 24.72 -21.49 -40.48
N GLU A 152 25.47 -21.97 -41.47
CA GLU A 152 26.93 -22.06 -41.36
C GLU A 152 27.58 -20.68 -41.53
N CYS A 153 28.31 -20.22 -40.51
CA CYS A 153 28.92 -18.88 -40.47
C CYS A 153 29.94 -18.64 -41.60
N ARG A 154 30.52 -19.71 -42.17
CA ARG A 154 31.47 -19.62 -43.31
C ARG A 154 30.78 -19.35 -44.64
N SER A 155 29.50 -19.70 -44.75
CA SER A 155 28.68 -19.51 -45.95
C SER A 155 27.28 -19.06 -45.54
N PRO A 156 27.16 -17.91 -44.86
CA PRO A 156 25.95 -17.51 -44.15
C PRO A 156 24.81 -17.06 -45.06
N LEU A 157 25.09 -16.88 -46.36
CA LEU A 157 24.10 -16.52 -47.37
C LEU A 157 23.43 -17.75 -48.00
N LEU A 158 23.87 -18.97 -47.66
CA LEU A 158 23.16 -20.18 -48.06
C LEU A 158 21.86 -20.34 -47.24
N PRO A 159 20.83 -21.00 -47.80
CA PRO A 159 19.60 -21.26 -47.07
C PRO A 159 19.84 -22.03 -45.75
N PRO A 160 19.09 -21.73 -44.67
CA PRO A 160 19.18 -22.47 -43.42
C PRO A 160 18.87 -23.96 -43.60
N VAL A 161 19.58 -24.81 -42.87
CA VAL A 161 19.43 -26.28 -42.91
C VAL A 161 18.64 -26.75 -41.71
N LEU A 162 17.51 -27.42 -41.96
CA LEU A 162 16.64 -27.95 -40.90
C LEU A 162 17.27 -29.13 -40.15
N VAL A 163 17.23 -29.10 -38.82
CA VAL A 163 17.66 -30.21 -37.96
C VAL A 163 16.57 -31.29 -37.90
N GLN A 164 15.39 -30.93 -37.41
CA GLN A 164 14.25 -31.84 -37.24
C GLN A 164 12.93 -31.09 -37.46
N PRO A 165 12.07 -31.54 -38.39
CA PRO A 165 10.73 -30.96 -38.58
C PRO A 165 9.90 -30.97 -37.29
N ARG A 166 9.04 -29.96 -37.14
CA ARG A 166 8.08 -29.84 -36.03
C ARG A 166 7.34 -31.16 -35.79
N THR A 167 7.36 -31.58 -34.54
CA THR A 167 6.61 -32.74 -34.06
C THR A 167 5.89 -32.30 -32.79
N ALA A 168 4.57 -32.47 -32.74
CA ALA A 168 3.78 -32.03 -31.60
C ALA A 168 4.31 -32.64 -30.29
N GLY A 169 4.56 -31.79 -29.30
CA GLY A 169 5.10 -32.20 -28.00
C GLY A 169 6.62 -32.41 -27.95
N LEU A 170 7.34 -32.27 -29.07
CA LEU A 170 8.80 -32.42 -29.11
C LEU A 170 9.46 -31.05 -28.88
N ILE A 171 10.16 -30.92 -27.76
CA ILE A 171 10.98 -29.75 -27.42
C ILE A 171 12.44 -30.17 -27.53
N TYR A 172 13.24 -29.35 -28.21
CA TYR A 172 14.67 -29.61 -28.33
C TYR A 172 15.50 -28.34 -28.56
N HIS A 173 16.71 -28.35 -28.01
CA HIS A 173 17.73 -27.32 -28.18
C HIS A 173 18.98 -27.95 -28.77
N VAL A 174 19.70 -27.22 -29.62
CA VAL A 174 20.82 -27.75 -30.41
C VAL A 174 22.07 -26.93 -30.15
N GLU A 175 23.14 -27.60 -29.73
CA GLU A 175 24.51 -27.11 -29.74
C GLU A 175 25.35 -27.90 -30.74
N HIS A 176 26.48 -27.33 -31.16
CA HIS A 176 27.39 -27.97 -32.11
C HIS A 176 28.82 -27.97 -31.57
N SER A 177 29.50 -29.11 -31.72
CA SER A 177 30.95 -29.23 -31.55
C SER A 177 31.49 -30.41 -32.35
N GLU A 178 32.66 -30.25 -32.97
CA GLU A 178 33.39 -31.30 -33.71
C GLU A 178 32.57 -32.11 -34.75
N GLY A 179 31.64 -31.46 -35.46
CA GLY A 179 30.81 -32.13 -36.48
C GLY A 179 29.69 -33.01 -35.90
N GLN A 180 29.47 -32.91 -34.59
CA GLN A 180 28.35 -33.51 -33.87
C GLN A 180 27.40 -32.41 -33.40
N LEU A 181 26.11 -32.76 -33.35
CA LEU A 181 25.07 -31.98 -32.70
C LEU A 181 24.80 -32.57 -31.33
N TYR A 182 24.80 -31.73 -30.31
CA TYR A 182 24.41 -32.04 -28.94
C TYR A 182 23.02 -31.49 -28.71
N ILE A 183 22.07 -32.37 -28.45
CA ILE A 183 20.64 -32.06 -28.50
C ILE A 183 20.01 -32.32 -27.14
N LEU A 184 19.65 -31.25 -26.43
CA LEU A 184 18.86 -31.35 -25.21
C LEU A 184 17.40 -31.45 -25.57
N THR A 185 16.74 -32.59 -25.31
CA THR A 185 15.38 -32.84 -25.79
C THR A 185 14.54 -33.66 -24.81
N ASN A 186 13.23 -33.48 -24.84
CA ASN A 186 12.26 -34.11 -23.95
C ASN A 186 11.81 -35.53 -24.37
N VAL A 187 12.64 -36.26 -25.13
CA VAL A 187 12.35 -37.66 -25.54
C VAL A 187 12.61 -38.69 -24.44
N GLY A 188 12.96 -38.24 -23.23
CA GLY A 188 13.18 -39.12 -22.09
C GLY A 188 11.89 -39.77 -21.56
N PRO A 189 12.02 -40.75 -20.64
CA PRO A 189 10.90 -41.29 -19.89
C PRO A 189 10.08 -40.16 -19.26
N ALA A 190 8.75 -40.30 -19.29
CA ALA A 190 7.81 -39.29 -18.81
C ALA A 190 7.92 -37.91 -19.51
N HIS A 191 8.50 -37.86 -20.72
CA HIS A 191 8.75 -36.64 -21.48
C HIS A 191 9.70 -35.65 -20.77
N GLU A 192 10.68 -36.18 -20.02
CA GLU A 192 11.74 -35.38 -19.39
C GLU A 192 12.94 -35.15 -20.33
N TYR A 193 13.73 -34.11 -20.04
CA TYR A 193 14.92 -33.77 -20.80
C TYR A 193 16.00 -34.85 -20.72
N GLN A 194 16.67 -35.09 -21.85
CA GLN A 194 17.87 -35.92 -22.00
C GLN A 194 18.82 -35.27 -23.00
N LEU A 195 20.11 -35.54 -22.81
CA LEU A 195 21.13 -35.12 -23.74
C LEU A 195 21.35 -36.21 -24.77
N MET A 196 21.10 -35.87 -26.03
CA MET A 196 21.27 -36.73 -27.19
C MET A 196 22.43 -36.21 -28.05
N ARG A 197 22.98 -37.07 -28.90
CA ARG A 197 24.02 -36.73 -29.88
C ARG A 197 23.60 -37.21 -31.27
N ALA A 198 23.85 -36.41 -32.30
CA ALA A 198 23.59 -36.77 -33.68
C ALA A 198 24.69 -36.25 -34.62
N PRO A 199 25.06 -36.98 -35.69
CA PRO A 199 25.98 -36.46 -36.69
C PRO A 199 25.40 -35.26 -37.43
N LEU A 200 26.21 -34.23 -37.70
CA LEU A 200 25.79 -33.05 -38.48
C LEU A 200 25.27 -33.43 -39.89
N SER A 201 25.81 -34.49 -40.49
CA SER A 201 25.37 -35.02 -41.79
C SER A 201 23.99 -35.68 -41.77
N SER A 202 23.46 -36.00 -40.59
CA SER A 202 22.19 -36.72 -40.43
C SER A 202 21.47 -36.24 -39.15
N PRO A 203 21.03 -34.97 -39.11
CA PRO A 203 20.62 -34.30 -37.88
C PRO A 203 19.22 -34.68 -37.38
N SER A 204 18.45 -35.46 -38.14
CA SER A 204 17.08 -35.83 -37.82
C SER A 204 16.96 -36.79 -36.62
N LEU A 205 15.80 -36.75 -35.96
CA LEU A 205 15.46 -37.54 -34.76
C LEU A 205 15.81 -39.03 -34.86
N LYS A 206 15.74 -39.62 -36.06
CA LYS A 206 16.06 -41.03 -36.32
C LYS A 206 17.51 -41.40 -35.97
N HIS A 207 18.42 -40.44 -35.98
CA HIS A 207 19.84 -40.64 -35.72
C HIS A 207 20.28 -40.11 -34.35
N TRP A 208 19.34 -39.64 -33.52
CA TRP A 208 19.66 -39.15 -32.18
C TRP A 208 19.99 -40.34 -31.29
N GLN A 209 21.18 -40.32 -30.73
CA GLN A 209 21.70 -41.34 -29.82
C GLN A 209 21.75 -40.77 -28.40
N LEU A 210 21.33 -41.56 -27.42
CA LEU A 210 21.40 -41.14 -26.02
C LEU A 210 22.87 -40.95 -25.60
N LEU A 211 23.17 -39.77 -25.07
CA LEU A 211 24.46 -39.47 -24.46
C LEU A 211 24.36 -39.49 -22.94
N TYR A 212 23.39 -38.76 -22.38
CA TYR A 212 23.21 -38.67 -20.94
C TYR A 212 21.73 -38.50 -20.55
N ARG A 213 21.38 -39.08 -19.40
CA ARG A 213 20.03 -39.10 -18.85
C ARG A 213 20.03 -38.55 -17.42
N PRO A 214 19.40 -37.38 -17.19
CA PRO A 214 19.10 -36.90 -15.84
C PRO A 214 18.27 -37.91 -15.05
N ALA A 215 18.40 -37.86 -13.71
CA ALA A 215 17.55 -38.63 -12.81
C ALA A 215 16.07 -38.20 -12.92
N VAL A 216 15.15 -39.08 -12.54
CA VAL A 216 13.71 -38.78 -12.54
C VAL A 216 13.40 -37.63 -11.57
N ASN A 217 12.42 -36.78 -11.92
CA ASN A 217 12.02 -35.59 -11.14
C ASN A 217 13.16 -34.58 -10.93
N THR A 218 13.99 -34.41 -11.96
CA THR A 218 15.11 -33.46 -11.96
C THR A 218 14.82 -32.32 -12.91
N ARG A 219 14.96 -31.10 -12.41
CA ARG A 219 14.98 -29.91 -13.24
C ARG A 219 16.38 -29.68 -13.80
N VAL A 220 16.50 -29.63 -15.12
CA VAL A 220 17.67 -29.05 -15.80
C VAL A 220 17.59 -27.54 -15.70
N ILE A 221 18.54 -26.92 -14.99
CA ILE A 221 18.66 -25.46 -14.86
C ILE A 221 19.37 -24.92 -16.08
N ASP A 222 20.50 -25.52 -16.44
CA ASP A 222 21.35 -25.07 -17.54
C ASP A 222 22.21 -26.22 -18.10
N MET A 223 22.67 -26.05 -19.35
CA MET A 223 23.55 -26.97 -20.04
C MET A 223 24.67 -26.18 -20.73
N GLU A 224 25.91 -26.47 -20.35
CA GLU A 224 27.09 -25.79 -20.86
C GLU A 224 28.05 -26.77 -21.53
N LEU A 225 28.29 -26.57 -22.83
CA LEU A 225 29.20 -27.40 -23.61
C LEU A 225 30.64 -26.89 -23.52
N PHE A 226 31.61 -27.79 -23.38
CA PHE A 226 33.04 -27.54 -23.47
C PHE A 226 33.65 -28.51 -24.47
N GLU A 227 34.92 -28.32 -24.84
CA GLU A 227 35.59 -29.11 -25.89
C GLU A 227 35.47 -30.63 -25.66
N LYS A 228 35.65 -31.09 -24.40
CA LYS A 228 35.61 -32.52 -24.03
C LYS A 228 34.54 -32.89 -23.02
N HIS A 229 33.81 -31.91 -22.49
CA HIS A 229 32.85 -32.11 -21.40
C HIS A 229 31.55 -31.36 -21.68
N CYS A 230 30.44 -31.89 -21.19
CA CYS A 230 29.20 -31.15 -21.02
C CYS A 230 28.90 -31.04 -19.53
N VAL A 231 28.66 -29.82 -19.04
CA VAL A 231 28.27 -29.57 -17.66
C VAL A 231 26.77 -29.31 -17.62
N MET A 232 26.03 -30.11 -16.87
CA MET A 232 24.62 -29.88 -16.62
C MET A 232 24.40 -29.40 -15.19
N ALA A 233 23.88 -28.18 -15.05
CA ALA A 233 23.41 -27.66 -13.78
C ALA A 233 21.97 -28.10 -13.54
N MET A 234 21.71 -28.72 -12.40
CA MET A 234 20.44 -29.37 -12.12
C MET A 234 19.95 -29.13 -10.71
N ARG A 235 18.64 -29.32 -10.54
CA ARG A 235 17.95 -29.33 -9.25
C ARG A 235 17.16 -30.62 -9.13
N GLY A 236 17.50 -31.42 -8.12
CA GLY A 236 16.65 -32.51 -7.66
C GLY A 236 15.58 -31.99 -6.69
N ARG A 237 14.83 -32.88 -6.04
CA ARG A 237 13.73 -32.49 -5.11
C ARG A 237 14.11 -31.42 -4.09
N THR A 238 15.33 -31.47 -3.55
CA THR A 238 15.77 -30.59 -2.47
C THR A 238 17.21 -30.10 -2.59
N GLN A 239 17.89 -30.35 -3.72
CA GLN A 239 19.33 -30.11 -3.83
C GLN A 239 19.73 -29.63 -5.21
N LEU A 240 20.67 -28.68 -5.23
CA LEU A 240 21.41 -28.29 -6.43
C LEU A 240 22.57 -29.26 -6.63
N TYR A 241 22.84 -29.59 -7.89
CA TYR A 241 24.03 -30.36 -8.24
C TYR A 241 24.46 -30.11 -9.69
N LEU A 242 25.73 -30.43 -9.97
CA LEU A 242 26.33 -30.38 -11.29
C LEU A 242 26.70 -31.81 -11.71
N ASP A 243 26.34 -32.20 -12.92
CA ASP A 243 26.88 -33.39 -13.56
C ASP A 243 27.84 -32.98 -14.68
N ILE A 244 29.05 -33.52 -14.61
CA ILE A 244 30.13 -33.32 -15.56
C ILE A 244 30.22 -34.57 -16.42
N ILE A 245 29.86 -34.44 -17.69
CA ILE A 245 29.66 -35.53 -18.64
C ILE A 245 30.81 -35.49 -19.65
N PRO A 246 31.77 -36.43 -19.61
CA PRO A 246 32.79 -36.55 -20.66
C PRO A 246 32.13 -36.92 -22.00
N LEU A 247 32.45 -36.18 -23.07
CA LEU A 247 31.82 -36.39 -24.39
C LEU A 247 32.33 -37.66 -25.08
N ASP A 248 33.58 -38.05 -24.79
CA ASP A 248 34.22 -39.26 -25.30
C ASP A 248 33.78 -40.52 -24.54
N GLU A 249 33.63 -40.41 -23.22
CA GLU A 249 33.28 -41.52 -22.31
C GLU A 249 32.07 -41.15 -21.43
N PRO A 250 30.85 -41.06 -22.01
CA PRO A 250 29.65 -40.57 -21.31
C PRO A 250 29.20 -41.46 -20.14
N ALA A 251 29.78 -42.64 -19.97
CA ALA A 251 29.52 -43.51 -18.82
C ALA A 251 30.23 -43.04 -17.53
N GLN A 252 31.25 -42.17 -17.62
CA GLN A 252 32.05 -41.71 -16.47
C GLN A 252 31.61 -40.32 -15.99
N VAL A 253 30.32 -40.17 -15.68
CA VAL A 253 29.78 -38.91 -15.17
C VAL A 253 30.30 -38.63 -13.76
N SER A 254 30.83 -37.44 -13.54
CA SER A 254 31.21 -36.95 -12.21
C SER A 254 30.12 -36.02 -11.68
N THR A 255 29.65 -36.24 -10.45
CA THR A 255 28.57 -35.46 -9.86
C THR A 255 29.02 -34.69 -8.63
N VAL A 256 28.70 -33.39 -8.60
CA VAL A 256 29.01 -32.46 -7.50
C VAL A 256 27.70 -31.98 -6.89
N LYS A 257 27.36 -32.45 -5.68
CA LYS A 257 26.07 -32.15 -5.01
C LYS A 257 26.22 -31.17 -3.85
N SER A 258 25.15 -30.46 -3.52
CA SER A 258 25.04 -29.82 -2.20
C SER A 258 24.78 -30.87 -1.11
N ALA A 259 25.38 -30.73 0.07
CA ALA A 259 25.09 -31.66 1.17
C ALA A 259 23.61 -31.61 1.61
N CYS A 260 23.03 -32.75 2.00
CA CYS A 260 21.65 -32.85 2.47
C CYS A 260 21.45 -32.06 3.79
N CYS A 261 20.46 -31.14 3.84
CA CYS A 261 19.86 -30.77 5.13
C CYS A 261 19.01 -31.95 5.64
N ALA A 262 19.05 -32.21 6.94
CA ALA A 262 18.24 -33.25 7.57
C ALA A 262 16.75 -33.01 7.25
N VAL A 263 16.09 -34.00 6.65
CA VAL A 263 14.64 -33.99 6.43
C VAL A 263 13.99 -34.09 7.81
N LEU A 264 13.26 -33.05 8.23
CA LEU A 264 12.45 -33.08 9.45
C LEU A 264 11.25 -34.01 9.24
N SER A 265 11.48 -35.32 9.40
CA SER A 265 10.43 -36.31 9.56
C SER A 265 9.97 -36.29 11.02
N ILE A 266 8.74 -35.83 11.26
CA ILE A 266 8.14 -35.86 12.61
C ILE A 266 7.68 -37.29 12.91
N GLY A 267 8.59 -38.02 13.53
CA GLY A 267 8.32 -39.25 14.29
C GLY A 267 9.32 -39.49 15.42
N ALA A 268 10.38 -38.67 15.55
CA ALA A 268 11.52 -38.94 16.43
C ALA A 268 11.64 -38.00 17.64
N PHE A 269 10.56 -37.37 18.10
CA PHE A 269 10.60 -36.53 19.31
C PHE A 269 10.37 -37.30 20.63
N VAL A 270 10.19 -38.64 20.58
CA VAL A 270 10.01 -39.48 21.79
C VAL A 270 11.12 -40.54 21.96
N THR A 271 12.11 -40.62 21.07
CA THR A 271 13.20 -41.61 21.18
C THR A 271 14.58 -40.99 20.95
N LEU A 272 14.82 -39.81 21.54
CA LEU A 272 16.17 -39.23 21.63
C LEU A 272 16.82 -39.51 23.00
N CYS A 273 16.65 -40.75 23.47
CA CYS A 273 17.45 -41.31 24.54
C CYS A 273 17.87 -42.70 24.04
N MET A 274 19.17 -42.98 23.96
CA MET A 274 19.80 -44.23 23.51
C MET A 274 20.10 -44.35 22.00
N CYS A 275 21.06 -43.58 21.48
CA CYS A 275 21.93 -44.05 20.38
C CYS A 275 23.17 -43.15 20.18
N VAL A 276 24.13 -43.27 21.08
CA VAL A 276 25.46 -42.60 21.01
C VAL A 276 26.37 -43.26 19.94
N HIS A 277 25.90 -44.27 19.20
CA HIS A 277 26.73 -45.04 18.26
C HIS A 277 26.66 -44.57 16.79
N CYS A 278 25.63 -43.83 16.35
CA CYS A 278 25.58 -43.33 14.96
C CYS A 278 26.31 -42.00 14.73
N PHE A 279 26.73 -41.30 15.79
CA PHE A 279 27.46 -40.03 15.65
C PHE A 279 28.95 -40.22 15.30
N TYR A 280 29.50 -41.42 15.49
CA TYR A 280 30.94 -41.68 15.31
C TYR A 280 31.34 -42.29 13.96
N SER A 281 30.39 -42.66 13.09
CA SER A 281 30.70 -43.22 11.75
C SER A 281 30.60 -42.20 10.61
N PHE A 282 30.34 -40.91 10.90
CA PHE A 282 30.24 -39.84 9.90
C PHE A 282 31.47 -38.91 9.84
N ILE A 283 32.47 -39.13 10.69
CA ILE A 283 33.75 -38.39 10.68
C ILE A 283 34.87 -39.39 10.40
N ALA A 284 34.84 -39.96 9.20
CA ALA A 284 35.94 -40.70 8.63
C ALA A 284 35.84 -40.69 7.10
N ASP A 285 35.72 -39.50 6.51
CA ASP A 285 36.22 -39.27 5.16
C ASP A 285 36.68 -37.82 5.02
N ALA A 286 38.00 -37.66 5.03
CA ALA A 286 38.68 -36.40 4.84
C ALA A 286 38.75 -36.10 3.33
N SER A 287 37.69 -35.52 2.76
CA SER A 287 37.74 -34.80 1.47
C SER A 287 36.57 -33.81 1.34
N LEU A 288 36.51 -32.81 2.22
CA LEU A 288 35.40 -31.86 2.34
C LEU A 288 35.38 -30.72 1.29
N SER A 289 36.04 -30.88 0.13
CA SER A 289 36.27 -29.81 -0.86
C SER A 289 35.52 -29.96 -2.19
N SER A 290 34.61 -30.93 -2.32
CA SER A 290 33.95 -31.27 -3.61
C SER A 290 32.42 -31.11 -3.60
N GLN A 291 31.84 -30.42 -2.61
CA GLN A 291 30.39 -30.25 -2.48
C GLN A 291 29.96 -28.79 -2.60
N LEU A 292 28.78 -28.57 -3.20
CA LEU A 292 28.16 -27.24 -3.22
C LEU A 292 27.71 -26.85 -1.79
N PRO A 293 27.74 -25.57 -1.42
CA PRO A 293 27.28 -25.13 -0.11
C PRO A 293 25.79 -25.45 0.14
N GLN A 294 25.46 -25.93 1.34
CA GLN A 294 24.08 -26.30 1.72
C GLN A 294 23.09 -25.14 1.70
N TRP A 295 23.57 -23.92 1.93
CA TRP A 295 22.75 -22.71 1.94
C TRP A 295 22.30 -22.28 0.54
N ALA A 296 22.93 -22.79 -0.52
CA ALA A 296 22.67 -22.35 -1.88
C ALA A 296 21.27 -22.79 -2.34
N CYS A 297 20.46 -21.81 -2.73
CA CYS A 297 19.11 -22.05 -3.24
C CYS A 297 19.02 -21.80 -4.74
N ALA A 298 19.83 -20.88 -5.29
CA ALA A 298 19.88 -20.55 -6.71
C ALA A 298 21.30 -20.72 -7.26
N LEU A 299 21.37 -21.14 -8.53
CA LEU A 299 22.59 -21.23 -9.32
C LEU A 299 22.38 -20.43 -10.60
N GLU A 300 23.28 -19.51 -10.86
CA GLU A 300 23.30 -18.69 -12.07
C GLU A 300 24.61 -18.96 -12.82
N PRO A 301 24.59 -19.45 -14.07
CA PRO A 301 25.80 -19.65 -14.85
C PRO A 301 26.51 -18.32 -15.09
N GLY A 302 27.83 -18.32 -14.95
CA GLY A 302 28.69 -17.16 -15.23
C GLY A 302 29.00 -17.02 -16.72
N LEU A 303 29.96 -16.15 -17.04
CA LEU A 303 30.44 -15.97 -18.42
C LEU A 303 31.29 -17.19 -18.85
N ASN A 304 30.66 -18.19 -19.46
CA ASN A 304 31.32 -19.39 -19.99
C ASN A 304 31.45 -19.33 -21.52
N SER A 305 31.96 -18.23 -22.07
CA SER A 305 31.89 -17.96 -23.52
C SER A 305 32.86 -18.77 -24.39
N GLN A 306 33.91 -19.36 -23.82
CA GLN A 306 34.95 -20.09 -24.56
C GLN A 306 34.76 -21.60 -24.47
N LEU A 307 34.70 -22.28 -25.62
CA LEU A 307 34.57 -23.74 -25.70
C LEU A 307 35.81 -24.47 -25.13
N SER A 308 37.00 -23.93 -25.36
CA SER A 308 38.29 -24.48 -24.90
C SER A 308 38.61 -24.20 -23.42
N SER A 309 37.71 -23.52 -22.70
CA SER A 309 37.88 -23.29 -21.27
C SER A 309 37.85 -24.62 -20.51
N ASN A 310 38.71 -24.75 -19.51
CA ASN A 310 38.70 -25.88 -18.57
C ASN A 310 38.01 -25.53 -17.24
N THR A 311 37.38 -24.37 -17.16
CA THR A 311 36.68 -23.89 -15.96
C THR A 311 35.24 -23.52 -16.26
N PHE A 312 34.33 -24.05 -15.46
CA PHE A 312 32.92 -23.65 -15.45
C PHE A 312 32.68 -22.65 -14.33
N HIS A 313 32.37 -21.41 -14.70
CA HIS A 313 32.09 -20.31 -13.77
C HIS A 313 30.61 -20.19 -13.50
N PHE A 314 30.23 -19.98 -12.24
CA PHE A 314 28.84 -19.79 -11.83
C PHE A 314 28.74 -19.03 -10.50
N LEU A 315 27.57 -18.45 -10.25
CA LEU A 315 27.23 -17.78 -9.01
C LEU A 315 26.25 -18.66 -8.22
N LEU A 316 26.46 -18.74 -6.90
CA LEU A 316 25.49 -19.32 -5.98
C LEU A 316 24.92 -18.24 -5.08
N SER A 317 23.61 -18.25 -4.89
CA SER A 317 22.92 -17.31 -4.01
C SER A 317 21.76 -17.99 -3.26
N SER A 318 21.25 -17.29 -2.26
CA SER A 318 19.99 -17.63 -1.59
C SER A 318 19.25 -16.37 -1.20
N PRO A 319 17.97 -16.42 -0.82
CA PRO A 319 17.25 -15.24 -0.33
C PRO A 319 17.92 -14.59 0.90
N ALA A 320 18.74 -15.35 1.62
CA ALA A 320 19.50 -14.88 2.77
C ALA A 320 20.92 -14.40 2.44
N GLN A 321 21.55 -14.93 1.38
CA GLN A 321 22.97 -14.68 1.08
C GLN A 321 23.18 -14.15 -0.34
N PRO A 322 23.96 -13.05 -0.52
CA PRO A 322 24.23 -12.46 -1.82
C PRO A 322 24.95 -13.45 -2.75
N PRO A 323 24.92 -13.21 -4.08
CA PRO A 323 25.60 -14.07 -5.04
C PRO A 323 27.10 -14.13 -4.76
N ARG A 324 27.64 -15.35 -4.70
CA ARG A 324 29.09 -15.61 -4.54
C ARG A 324 29.61 -16.38 -5.74
N ALA A 325 30.79 -16.00 -6.21
CA ALA A 325 31.41 -16.61 -7.37
C ALA A 325 32.13 -17.93 -7.03
N PHE A 326 31.81 -18.95 -7.81
CA PHE A 326 32.44 -20.26 -7.80
C PHE A 326 32.94 -20.60 -9.20
N PHE A 327 33.97 -21.45 -9.25
CA PHE A 327 34.40 -22.04 -10.51
C PHE A 327 34.78 -23.50 -10.29
N TYR A 328 34.34 -24.36 -11.21
CA TYR A 328 34.67 -25.78 -11.21
C TYR A 328 35.75 -26.05 -12.26
N SER A 329 36.87 -26.62 -11.83
CA SER A 329 37.95 -27.06 -12.72
C SER A 329 37.63 -28.43 -13.29
N LEU A 330 37.40 -28.51 -14.60
CA LEU A 330 37.09 -29.74 -15.32
C LEU A 330 38.29 -30.69 -15.39
N HIS A 331 39.51 -30.16 -15.34
CA HIS A 331 40.73 -30.95 -15.35
C HIS A 331 41.06 -31.55 -13.98
N GLU A 332 40.92 -30.75 -12.91
CA GLU A 332 41.28 -31.18 -11.55
C GLU A 332 40.10 -31.83 -10.81
N ASN A 333 38.90 -31.78 -11.38
CA ASN A 333 37.64 -32.17 -10.74
C ASN A 333 37.46 -31.54 -9.35
N HIS A 334 37.70 -30.24 -9.27
CA HIS A 334 37.71 -29.50 -8.03
C HIS A 334 36.87 -28.23 -8.10
N LEU A 335 36.12 -27.96 -7.02
CA LEU A 335 35.32 -26.76 -6.87
C LEU A 335 36.11 -25.72 -6.09
N TYR A 336 36.28 -24.54 -6.69
CA TYR A 336 36.93 -23.41 -6.06
C TYR A 336 35.92 -22.29 -5.80
N GLN A 337 36.13 -21.59 -4.70
CA GLN A 337 35.40 -20.38 -4.37
C GLN A 337 36.33 -19.18 -4.50
N GLN A 338 35.87 -18.12 -5.15
CA GLN A 338 36.63 -16.88 -5.24
C GLN A 338 36.73 -16.22 -3.85
N GLN A 339 37.93 -15.84 -3.42
CA GLN A 339 38.14 -15.07 -2.19
C GLN A 339 37.75 -13.60 -2.40
N GLU A 340 36.86 -13.07 -1.56
CA GLU A 340 36.53 -11.64 -1.54
C GLU A 340 37.50 -10.90 -0.60
N GLU A 341 38.18 -9.86 -1.11
CA GLU A 341 39.17 -9.04 -0.36
C GLU A 341 38.55 -8.21 0.79
N GLN A 342 37.22 -8.15 0.91
CA GLN A 342 36.52 -7.46 2.00
C GLN A 342 35.28 -8.23 2.47
N ALA A 343 35.45 -9.50 2.88
CA ALA A 343 34.37 -10.19 3.58
C ALA A 343 34.21 -9.61 5.00
N VAL A 344 33.33 -8.62 5.17
CA VAL A 344 32.69 -8.41 6.49
C VAL A 344 32.10 -9.76 6.85
N ALA A 345 32.58 -10.37 7.93
CA ALA A 345 32.17 -11.70 8.35
C ALA A 345 30.66 -11.74 8.57
N CYS A 346 29.90 -12.08 7.53
CA CYS A 346 28.47 -12.27 7.59
C CYS A 346 28.25 -13.63 8.25
N ARG A 347 28.44 -13.68 9.57
CA ARG A 347 27.86 -14.76 10.38
C ARG A 347 26.36 -14.66 10.18
N THR A 348 25.81 -15.64 9.48
CA THR A 348 24.42 -15.63 9.06
C THR A 348 23.71 -16.76 9.77
N ASP A 349 23.01 -16.43 10.85
CA ASP A 349 22.22 -17.35 11.67
C ASP A 349 20.90 -17.78 10.99
N TYR A 350 20.86 -17.88 9.65
CA TYR A 350 19.66 -18.34 8.94
C TYR A 350 19.70 -19.85 8.74
N GLN A 351 18.54 -20.46 8.89
CA GLN A 351 18.31 -21.87 8.64
C GLN A 351 17.44 -22.01 7.39
N THR A 352 17.85 -22.92 6.50
CA THR A 352 17.10 -23.32 5.32
C THR A 352 16.60 -24.74 5.51
N SER A 353 15.28 -24.89 5.61
CA SER A 353 14.57 -26.15 5.81
C SER A 353 13.84 -26.56 4.54
N ARG A 354 13.96 -27.83 4.15
CA ARG A 354 13.26 -28.41 3.00
C ARG A 354 12.13 -29.28 3.55
N ILE A 355 10.89 -28.96 3.20
CA ILE A 355 9.67 -29.58 3.75
C ILE A 355 8.81 -30.07 2.60
N GLU A 356 8.01 -31.12 2.80
CA GLU A 356 7.02 -31.58 1.83
C GLU A 356 5.61 -31.45 2.40
N ALA A 357 4.67 -31.02 1.56
CA ALA A 357 3.24 -31.02 1.82
C ALA A 357 2.54 -32.12 1.01
N GLN A 358 1.55 -32.79 1.59
CA GLN A 358 0.74 -33.77 0.86
C GLN A 358 -0.44 -33.05 0.20
N SER A 359 -0.45 -33.00 -1.13
CA SER A 359 -1.57 -32.45 -1.90
C SER A 359 -2.79 -33.37 -1.82
N MET A 360 -3.94 -32.88 -2.30
CA MET A 360 -5.21 -33.62 -2.25
C MET A 360 -5.16 -34.99 -2.94
N ASP A 361 -4.35 -35.12 -3.98
CA ASP A 361 -4.15 -36.37 -4.73
C ASP A 361 -3.01 -37.25 -4.18
N GLY A 362 -2.46 -36.92 -3.01
CA GLY A 362 -1.34 -37.62 -2.38
C GLY A 362 0.04 -37.27 -2.95
N THR A 363 0.13 -36.28 -3.85
CA THR A 363 1.42 -35.82 -4.37
C THR A 363 2.19 -35.05 -3.29
N ALA A 364 3.44 -35.43 -3.04
CA ALA A 364 4.34 -34.70 -2.15
C ALA A 364 4.93 -33.46 -2.84
N VAL A 365 4.42 -32.28 -2.47
CA VAL A 365 4.81 -30.95 -2.98
C VAL A 365 5.97 -30.40 -2.15
N PRO A 366 7.14 -30.10 -2.76
CA PRO A 366 8.27 -29.57 -2.01
C PRO A 366 8.10 -28.08 -1.67
N MET A 367 8.69 -27.70 -0.54
CA MET A 367 8.76 -26.32 -0.06
C MET A 367 10.16 -26.02 0.50
N THR A 368 10.63 -24.80 0.28
CA THR A 368 11.85 -24.30 0.92
C THR A 368 11.48 -23.19 1.90
N VAL A 369 11.81 -23.37 3.18
CA VAL A 369 11.51 -22.42 4.26
C VAL A 369 12.80 -21.86 4.81
N ILE A 370 12.90 -20.54 4.88
CA ILE A 370 14.08 -19.82 5.35
C ILE A 370 13.66 -18.94 6.52
N HIS A 371 14.37 -19.08 7.63
CA HIS A 371 14.09 -18.33 8.86
C HIS A 371 15.37 -18.07 9.64
N ARG A 372 15.34 -17.04 10.49
CA ARG A 372 16.39 -16.75 11.47
C ARG A 372 16.06 -17.26 12.87
N ARG A 373 14.76 -17.29 13.21
CA ARG A 373 14.28 -17.67 14.54
C ARG A 373 14.47 -19.16 14.82
N THR A 374 14.47 -19.54 16.09
CA THR A 374 14.44 -20.95 16.50
C THR A 374 13.09 -21.58 16.15
N VAL A 375 13.06 -22.92 16.06
CA VAL A 375 11.85 -23.66 15.64
C VAL A 375 10.68 -23.41 16.58
N GLU A 376 10.93 -23.26 17.88
CA GLU A 376 9.92 -22.99 18.91
C GLU A 376 9.24 -21.63 18.72
N GLU A 377 9.95 -20.65 18.16
CA GLU A 377 9.49 -19.27 17.96
C GLU A 377 8.76 -19.07 16.63
N LEU A 378 8.81 -20.04 15.71
CA LEU A 378 8.23 -19.91 14.37
C LEU A 378 6.73 -19.69 14.40
N CYS A 379 6.02 -20.20 15.41
CA CYS A 379 4.56 -20.04 15.55
C CYS A 379 4.11 -18.58 15.70
N GLN A 380 5.02 -17.70 16.12
CA GLN A 380 4.80 -16.26 16.27
C GLN A 380 5.47 -15.44 15.17
N SER A 381 6.19 -16.07 14.25
CA SER A 381 6.87 -15.37 13.15
C SER A 381 5.86 -14.92 12.09
N PRO A 382 5.95 -13.68 11.58
CA PRO A 382 5.27 -13.31 10.35
C PRO A 382 5.77 -14.19 9.19
N LEU A 383 4.85 -14.69 8.38
CA LEU A 383 5.16 -15.58 7.25
C LEU A 383 4.88 -14.88 5.93
N LEU A 384 5.83 -14.95 5.00
CA LEU A 384 5.62 -14.58 3.61
C LEU A 384 5.73 -15.82 2.72
N VAL A 385 4.61 -16.20 2.11
CA VAL A 385 4.51 -17.33 1.17
C VAL A 385 4.72 -16.84 -0.26
N HIS A 386 5.64 -17.46 -0.98
CA HIS A 386 5.94 -17.19 -2.39
C HIS A 386 5.37 -18.29 -3.29
N VAL A 387 4.67 -17.88 -4.36
CA VAL A 387 4.11 -18.79 -5.36
C VAL A 387 4.22 -18.22 -6.79
N TYR A 388 4.38 -19.13 -7.77
CA TYR A 388 4.29 -18.80 -9.20
C TYR A 388 3.47 -19.86 -9.96
N GLY A 389 4.00 -21.09 -10.09
CA GLY A 389 3.21 -22.26 -10.52
C GLY A 389 2.71 -22.22 -11.97
N ALA A 390 3.47 -21.64 -12.91
CA ALA A 390 3.13 -21.60 -14.33
C ALA A 390 4.37 -21.67 -15.24
N TYR A 391 4.14 -22.06 -16.49
CA TYR A 391 5.13 -22.11 -17.59
C TYR A 391 6.37 -22.99 -17.35
N GLY A 392 6.34 -23.86 -16.33
CA GLY A 392 7.51 -24.65 -15.96
C GLY A 392 8.67 -23.79 -15.46
N VAL A 393 8.38 -22.61 -14.91
CA VAL A 393 9.39 -21.72 -14.32
C VAL A 393 9.57 -22.05 -12.84
N ASP A 394 10.81 -22.16 -12.40
CA ASP A 394 11.18 -22.34 -11.00
C ASP A 394 10.89 -21.07 -10.20
N LEU A 395 10.45 -21.22 -8.94
CA LEU A 395 10.43 -20.09 -8.03
C LEU A 395 11.82 -19.44 -7.88
N ASN A 396 11.87 -18.13 -8.11
CA ASN A 396 13.10 -17.37 -7.98
C ASN A 396 13.52 -17.26 -6.50
N MET A 397 14.54 -18.03 -6.14
CA MET A 397 15.19 -18.03 -4.83
C MET A 397 16.59 -17.38 -4.87
N ALA A 398 16.87 -16.56 -5.88
CA ALA A 398 18.08 -15.75 -5.89
C ALA A 398 18.00 -14.66 -4.81
N PHE A 399 19.16 -14.13 -4.44
CA PHE A 399 19.24 -13.07 -3.44
C PHE A 399 18.50 -11.82 -3.87
N LYS A 400 17.66 -11.29 -2.98
CA LYS A 400 17.02 -9.99 -3.09
C LYS A 400 17.24 -9.24 -1.78
N PRO A 401 17.71 -7.98 -1.80
CA PRO A 401 17.92 -7.20 -0.57
C PRO A 401 16.70 -7.18 0.34
N GLU A 402 15.50 -7.12 -0.24
CA GLU A 402 14.22 -7.10 0.48
C GLU A 402 13.97 -8.40 1.25
N SER A 403 14.35 -9.55 0.69
CA SER A 403 14.21 -10.85 1.36
C SER A 403 15.10 -10.93 2.60
N ARG A 404 16.32 -10.40 2.51
CA ARG A 404 17.24 -10.33 3.63
C ARG A 404 16.72 -9.42 4.75
N VAL A 405 16.21 -8.24 4.40
CA VAL A 405 15.60 -7.32 5.37
C VAL A 405 14.45 -7.98 6.11
N LEU A 406 13.56 -8.69 5.41
CA LEU A 406 12.45 -9.42 6.05
C LEU A 406 12.95 -10.48 7.04
N LEU A 407 13.94 -11.29 6.64
CA LEU A 407 14.55 -12.30 7.51
C LEU A 407 15.23 -11.67 8.73
N ASP A 408 15.85 -10.49 8.59
CA ASP A 408 16.47 -9.75 9.69
C ASP A 408 15.46 -9.19 10.68
N GLU A 409 14.28 -8.78 10.19
CA GLU A 409 13.11 -8.41 11.01
C GLU A 409 12.36 -9.63 11.59
N GLY A 410 12.91 -10.84 11.41
CA GLY A 410 12.38 -12.07 11.98
C GLY A 410 11.15 -12.64 11.26
N TRP A 411 10.93 -12.26 9.99
CA TRP A 411 9.99 -12.97 9.12
C TRP A 411 10.52 -14.35 8.74
N THR A 412 9.58 -15.25 8.45
CA THR A 412 9.85 -16.53 7.81
C THR A 412 9.44 -16.43 6.34
N LEU A 413 10.32 -16.85 5.43
CA LEU A 413 10.02 -16.91 3.99
C LEU A 413 9.78 -18.36 3.59
N ALA A 414 8.65 -18.64 2.93
CA ALA A 414 8.33 -19.97 2.43
C ALA A 414 8.12 -19.94 0.91
N TYR A 415 8.82 -20.79 0.19
CA TYR A 415 8.72 -20.95 -1.26
C TYR A 415 8.01 -22.27 -1.56
N CYS A 416 6.79 -22.17 -2.10
CA CYS A 416 5.94 -23.33 -2.37
C CYS A 416 6.09 -23.76 -3.84
N HIS A 417 6.79 -24.87 -4.08
CA HIS A 417 7.14 -25.37 -5.43
C HIS A 417 5.99 -26.15 -6.06
N VAL A 418 4.84 -25.48 -6.20
CA VAL A 418 3.58 -26.04 -6.68
C VAL A 418 3.65 -26.51 -8.14
N ARG A 419 2.80 -27.47 -8.53
CA ARG A 419 2.69 -27.93 -9.92
C ARG A 419 2.32 -26.80 -10.88
N GLY A 420 2.76 -26.96 -12.13
CA GLY A 420 2.80 -25.89 -13.12
C GLY A 420 4.12 -25.10 -13.09
N GLY A 421 4.85 -25.15 -11.96
CA GLY A 421 6.25 -24.73 -11.87
C GLY A 421 7.22 -25.74 -12.49
N GLY A 422 8.50 -25.40 -12.45
CA GLY A 422 9.58 -26.16 -13.10
C GLY A 422 10.39 -27.08 -12.19
N GLU A 423 10.19 -27.04 -10.87
CA GLU A 423 11.17 -27.49 -9.88
C GLU A 423 11.46 -29.00 -9.89
N LEU A 424 10.54 -29.82 -10.41
CA LEU A 424 10.70 -31.27 -10.55
C LEU A 424 10.70 -31.72 -12.02
N GLY A 425 10.98 -30.82 -12.96
CA GLY A 425 11.08 -31.14 -14.39
C GLY A 425 9.80 -30.87 -15.19
N LEU A 426 9.79 -31.33 -16.45
CA LEU A 426 8.71 -31.07 -17.40
C LEU A 426 7.40 -31.76 -17.02
N GLY A 427 7.47 -32.95 -16.42
CA GLY A 427 6.32 -33.69 -15.91
C GLY A 427 5.60 -32.95 -14.77
N TRP A 428 6.33 -32.16 -13.98
CA TRP A 428 5.76 -31.34 -12.90
C TRP A 428 4.98 -30.13 -13.45
N HIS A 429 5.50 -29.50 -14.50
CA HIS A 429 4.81 -28.45 -15.25
C HIS A 429 3.56 -28.99 -15.93
N ALA A 430 3.68 -30.13 -16.63
CA ALA A 430 2.56 -30.74 -17.36
C ALA A 430 1.36 -31.08 -16.46
N GLN A 431 1.61 -31.44 -15.19
CA GLN A 431 0.57 -31.73 -14.20
C GLN A 431 -0.11 -30.48 -13.61
N GLY A 432 0.31 -29.27 -13.98
CA GLY A 432 -0.28 -28.02 -13.49
C GLY A 432 -0.50 -26.99 -14.59
N ARG A 433 -0.88 -27.45 -15.80
CA ARG A 433 -1.29 -26.62 -16.94
C ARG A 433 -2.56 -27.17 -17.60
N LEU A 434 -3.18 -26.40 -18.49
CA LEU A 434 -4.43 -26.73 -19.19
C LEU A 434 -5.52 -27.19 -18.20
N THR A 435 -6.13 -28.35 -18.43
CA THR A 435 -7.19 -28.92 -17.58
C THR A 435 -6.72 -29.32 -16.18
N GLN A 436 -5.41 -29.41 -15.95
CA GLN A 436 -4.81 -29.77 -14.66
C GLN A 436 -4.40 -28.55 -13.83
N LYS A 437 -4.66 -27.32 -14.28
CA LYS A 437 -4.19 -26.10 -13.58
C LYS A 437 -4.71 -25.97 -12.14
N HIS A 438 -5.89 -26.52 -11.85
CA HIS A 438 -6.47 -26.57 -10.51
C HIS A 438 -5.57 -27.29 -9.48
N ARG A 439 -4.72 -28.24 -9.91
CA ARG A 439 -3.80 -28.95 -9.00
C ARG A 439 -2.77 -28.02 -8.37
N GLY A 440 -2.30 -27.00 -9.09
CA GLY A 440 -1.39 -25.99 -8.52
C GLY A 440 -2.03 -25.19 -7.38
N LEU A 441 -3.35 -24.99 -7.42
CA LEU A 441 -4.11 -24.34 -6.35
C LEU A 441 -4.25 -25.27 -5.12
N GLU A 442 -4.52 -26.55 -5.35
CA GLU A 442 -4.59 -27.57 -4.28
C GLU A 442 -3.23 -27.74 -3.60
N ASP A 443 -2.15 -27.75 -4.38
CA ASP A 443 -0.77 -27.79 -3.89
C ASP A 443 -0.46 -26.59 -3.00
N LEU A 444 -0.83 -25.38 -3.44
CA LEU A 444 -0.61 -24.16 -2.67
C LEU A 444 -1.37 -24.20 -1.34
N GLN A 445 -2.63 -24.62 -1.36
CA GLN A 445 -3.44 -24.75 -0.15
C GLN A 445 -2.83 -25.77 0.82
N ALA A 446 -2.42 -26.93 0.31
CA ALA A 446 -1.75 -27.96 1.11
C ALA A 446 -0.44 -27.46 1.71
N CYS A 447 0.36 -26.69 0.96
CA CYS A 447 1.59 -26.08 1.45
C CYS A 447 1.34 -25.14 2.64
N VAL A 448 0.38 -24.22 2.52
CA VAL A 448 0.05 -23.25 3.58
C VAL A 448 -0.46 -23.95 4.83
N LEU A 449 -1.36 -24.91 4.68
CA LEU A 449 -1.87 -25.71 5.80
C LEU A 449 -0.75 -26.49 6.49
N ARG A 450 0.15 -27.11 5.71
CA ARG A 450 1.27 -27.87 6.23
C ARG A 450 2.24 -27.01 7.05
N LEU A 451 2.47 -25.77 6.63
CA LEU A 451 3.29 -24.82 7.41
C LEU A 451 2.67 -24.58 8.79
N PHE A 452 1.35 -24.34 8.87
CA PHE A 452 0.67 -24.14 10.15
C PHE A 452 0.65 -25.39 11.03
N GLU A 453 0.44 -26.58 10.45
CA GLU A 453 0.54 -27.85 11.18
C GLU A 453 1.91 -28.07 11.82
N LEU A 454 2.98 -27.62 11.15
CA LEU A 454 4.34 -27.69 11.63
C LEU A 454 4.69 -26.59 12.65
N GLY A 455 3.72 -25.75 13.02
CA GLY A 455 3.93 -24.61 13.91
C GLY A 455 4.68 -23.45 13.25
N VAL A 456 4.75 -23.39 11.92
CA VAL A 456 5.36 -22.28 11.18
C VAL A 456 4.28 -21.23 10.94
N SER A 457 4.30 -20.18 11.77
CA SER A 457 3.34 -19.07 11.77
C SER A 457 1.88 -19.52 11.98
N ARG A 458 0.95 -18.62 11.67
CA ARG A 458 -0.51 -18.80 11.79
C ARG A 458 -1.24 -17.89 10.79
N PRO A 459 -2.52 -18.18 10.45
CA PRO A 459 -3.23 -17.41 9.43
C PRO A 459 -3.23 -15.89 9.64
N GLY A 460 -3.41 -15.44 10.89
CA GLY A 460 -3.40 -14.01 11.25
C GLY A 460 -2.07 -13.28 11.08
N LEU A 461 -0.96 -14.00 10.84
CA LEU A 461 0.39 -13.47 10.63
C LEU A 461 0.97 -13.85 9.25
N SER A 462 0.14 -14.41 8.36
CA SER A 462 0.59 -14.94 7.09
C SER A 462 0.21 -14.04 5.93
N ALA A 463 1.18 -13.69 5.11
CA ALA A 463 1.01 -12.99 3.85
C ALA A 463 1.40 -13.91 2.68
N LEU A 464 0.79 -13.70 1.52
CA LEU A 464 1.14 -14.41 0.30
C LEU A 464 1.50 -13.42 -0.80
N THR A 465 2.52 -13.75 -1.59
CA THR A 465 2.92 -12.94 -2.74
C THR A 465 3.00 -13.76 -4.02
N GLY A 466 2.54 -13.14 -5.12
CA GLY A 466 2.56 -13.70 -6.46
C GLY A 466 2.68 -12.57 -7.49
N SER A 467 3.42 -12.83 -8.56
CA SER A 467 3.64 -11.86 -9.65
C SER A 467 3.19 -12.45 -10.99
N SER A 468 2.64 -11.63 -11.89
CA SER A 468 2.19 -12.09 -13.22
C SER A 468 1.28 -13.33 -13.10
N ALA A 469 1.61 -14.45 -13.74
CA ALA A 469 0.86 -15.71 -13.64
C ALA A 469 0.77 -16.28 -12.21
N GLY A 470 1.73 -15.97 -11.33
CA GLY A 470 1.62 -16.31 -9.90
C GLY A 470 0.42 -15.65 -9.21
N GLY A 471 -0.08 -14.55 -9.77
CA GLY A 471 -1.32 -13.92 -9.36
C GLY A 471 -2.55 -14.82 -9.53
N VAL A 472 -2.55 -15.75 -10.48
CA VAL A 472 -3.67 -16.67 -10.73
C VAL A 472 -3.88 -17.58 -9.50
N LEU A 473 -2.85 -18.29 -9.07
CA LEU A 473 -2.95 -19.19 -7.91
C LEU A 473 -3.20 -18.42 -6.62
N ALA A 474 -2.53 -17.28 -6.44
CA ALA A 474 -2.70 -16.40 -5.29
C ALA A 474 -4.15 -15.87 -5.17
N GLY A 475 -4.69 -15.33 -6.26
CA GLY A 475 -6.07 -14.83 -6.33
C GLY A 475 -7.10 -15.94 -6.19
N ALA A 476 -6.85 -17.11 -6.77
CA ALA A 476 -7.74 -18.26 -6.66
C ALA A 476 -7.81 -18.81 -5.22
N LEU A 477 -6.66 -18.92 -4.53
CA LEU A 477 -6.63 -19.30 -3.11
C LEU A 477 -7.38 -18.27 -2.26
N CYS A 478 -7.21 -16.99 -2.57
CA CYS A 478 -7.91 -15.93 -1.87
C CYS A 478 -9.44 -15.99 -2.02
N ASN A 479 -9.94 -16.46 -3.17
CA ASN A 479 -11.37 -16.69 -3.36
C ASN A 479 -11.86 -17.95 -2.63
N ARG A 480 -11.06 -19.03 -2.61
CA ARG A 480 -11.46 -20.33 -2.05
C ARG A 480 -11.33 -20.40 -0.52
N SER A 481 -10.25 -19.84 0.02
CA SER A 481 -9.86 -19.95 1.43
C SER A 481 -9.23 -18.64 1.94
N PRO A 482 -9.97 -17.51 1.96
CA PRO A 482 -9.45 -16.22 2.40
C PRO A 482 -8.98 -16.20 3.85
N GLU A 483 -9.49 -17.10 4.70
CA GLU A 483 -9.16 -17.23 6.12
C GLU A 483 -7.73 -17.69 6.40
N LEU A 484 -7.06 -18.31 5.42
CA LEU A 484 -5.68 -18.80 5.57
C LEU A 484 -4.66 -17.67 5.55
N LEU A 485 -5.03 -16.48 5.08
CA LEU A 485 -4.13 -15.37 4.82
C LEU A 485 -4.62 -14.09 5.51
N ARG A 486 -3.69 -13.32 6.04
CA ARG A 486 -3.96 -11.97 6.53
C ARG A 486 -3.82 -10.92 5.43
N ALA A 487 -2.86 -11.11 4.53
CA ALA A 487 -2.56 -10.16 3.46
C ALA A 487 -2.08 -10.82 2.16
N LEU A 488 -2.29 -10.16 1.03
CA LEU A 488 -1.74 -10.53 -0.28
C LEU A 488 -0.96 -9.37 -0.90
N ILE A 489 0.16 -9.69 -1.55
CA ILE A 489 0.97 -8.76 -2.35
C ILE A 489 1.06 -9.30 -3.77
N LEU A 490 0.34 -8.66 -4.68
CA LEU A 490 0.23 -9.08 -6.07
C LEU A 490 0.90 -8.05 -7.00
N GLN A 491 1.88 -8.49 -7.79
CA GLN A 491 2.67 -7.62 -8.67
C GLN A 491 2.36 -7.88 -10.14
N ALA A 492 1.81 -6.89 -10.85
CA ALA A 492 1.28 -7.06 -12.20
C ALA A 492 0.50 -8.38 -12.39
N PRO A 493 -0.51 -8.70 -11.56
CA PRO A 493 -1.05 -10.04 -11.50
C PRO A 493 -2.04 -10.32 -12.65
N PHE A 494 -1.92 -11.51 -13.25
CA PHE A 494 -2.88 -11.99 -14.24
C PHE A 494 -4.10 -12.57 -13.55
N LEU A 495 -5.19 -11.80 -13.43
CA LEU A 495 -6.38 -12.17 -12.63
C LEU A 495 -7.65 -12.42 -13.43
N ASP A 496 -7.73 -11.96 -14.69
CA ASP A 496 -8.86 -12.22 -15.60
C ASP A 496 -8.50 -13.21 -16.72
N VAL A 497 -8.09 -14.42 -16.32
CA VAL A 497 -7.60 -15.47 -17.22
C VAL A 497 -8.61 -15.79 -18.33
N LEU A 498 -9.88 -16.02 -17.96
CA LEU A 498 -10.91 -16.33 -18.94
C LEU A 498 -11.16 -15.17 -19.91
N GLY A 499 -11.22 -13.94 -19.40
CA GLY A 499 -11.44 -12.75 -20.23
C GLY A 499 -10.33 -12.56 -21.25
N ALA A 500 -9.08 -12.74 -20.84
CA ALA A 500 -7.94 -12.65 -21.75
C ALA A 500 -7.90 -13.80 -22.77
N MET A 501 -8.12 -15.05 -22.35
CA MET A 501 -8.10 -16.21 -23.25
C MET A 501 -9.26 -16.23 -24.25
N GLN A 502 -10.32 -15.45 -24.02
CA GLN A 502 -11.43 -15.24 -24.96
C GLN A 502 -11.17 -14.15 -26.00
N ASP A 503 -10.13 -13.34 -25.83
CA ASP A 503 -9.79 -12.25 -26.74
C ASP A 503 -8.44 -12.51 -27.44
N PRO A 504 -8.46 -13.12 -28.64
CA PRO A 504 -7.25 -13.41 -29.40
C PRO A 504 -6.59 -12.16 -30.00
N SER A 505 -7.19 -10.96 -29.85
CA SER A 505 -6.58 -9.70 -30.29
C SER A 505 -5.56 -9.16 -29.31
N LEU A 506 -5.62 -9.60 -28.05
CA LEU A 506 -4.65 -9.24 -27.02
C LEU A 506 -3.28 -9.86 -27.30
N PRO A 507 -2.16 -9.17 -26.96
CA PRO A 507 -0.83 -9.76 -27.05
C PRO A 507 -0.74 -11.05 -26.23
N LEU A 508 0.02 -12.03 -26.74
CA LEU A 508 0.32 -13.32 -26.10
C LEU A 508 -0.87 -14.31 -25.97
N THR A 509 -2.12 -13.89 -26.15
CA THR A 509 -3.28 -14.78 -25.89
C THR A 509 -3.18 -16.11 -26.63
N VAL A 510 -2.84 -16.08 -27.93
CA VAL A 510 -2.80 -17.30 -28.75
C VAL A 510 -1.65 -18.21 -28.31
N GLU A 511 -0.50 -17.64 -27.98
CA GLU A 511 0.68 -18.32 -27.44
C GLU A 511 0.42 -18.92 -26.05
N GLU A 512 -0.45 -18.31 -25.26
CA GLU A 512 -0.79 -18.72 -23.90
C GLU A 512 -1.85 -19.83 -23.82
N GLN A 513 -2.55 -20.12 -24.92
CA GLN A 513 -3.48 -21.25 -25.00
C GLN A 513 -2.80 -22.59 -24.72
N GLU A 514 -1.50 -22.73 -25.00
CA GLU A 514 -0.73 -23.94 -24.65
C GLU A 514 -0.46 -24.11 -23.13
N GLU A 515 -0.63 -23.03 -22.35
CA GLU A 515 -0.53 -23.04 -20.88
C GLU A 515 -1.91 -23.12 -20.21
N TRP A 516 -2.86 -22.26 -20.58
CA TRP A 516 -4.16 -22.16 -19.89
C TRP A 516 -5.28 -22.94 -20.58
N GLY A 517 -5.21 -23.07 -21.90
CA GLY A 517 -6.24 -23.66 -22.75
C GLY A 517 -6.95 -22.60 -23.60
N ASP A 518 -7.55 -23.05 -24.70
CA ASP A 518 -8.41 -22.25 -25.57
C ASP A 518 -9.91 -22.41 -25.19
N PRO A 519 -10.53 -21.41 -24.52
CA PRO A 519 -11.93 -21.47 -24.12
C PRO A 519 -12.92 -21.16 -25.25
N LEU A 520 -12.47 -20.70 -26.42
CA LEU A 520 -13.33 -20.41 -27.57
C LEU A 520 -13.63 -21.68 -28.37
N THR A 521 -12.62 -22.52 -28.55
CA THR A 521 -12.75 -23.74 -29.38
C THR A 521 -12.97 -25.01 -28.56
N ASN A 522 -12.60 -25.02 -27.26
CA ASN A 522 -12.71 -26.18 -26.40
C ASN A 522 -13.49 -25.88 -25.11
N GLN A 523 -14.65 -26.53 -24.97
CA GLN A 523 -15.53 -26.39 -23.81
C GLN A 523 -14.89 -26.91 -22.51
N GLU A 524 -14.09 -27.98 -22.56
CA GLU A 524 -13.40 -28.51 -21.38
C GLU A 524 -12.34 -27.51 -20.87
N HIS A 525 -11.63 -26.84 -21.79
CA HIS A 525 -10.71 -25.76 -21.42
C HIS A 525 -11.45 -24.59 -20.79
N ARG A 526 -12.61 -24.20 -21.34
CA ARG A 526 -13.45 -23.15 -20.78
C ARG A 526 -13.87 -23.46 -19.35
N GLU A 527 -14.43 -24.65 -19.11
CA GLU A 527 -14.88 -25.10 -17.78
C GLU A 527 -13.72 -25.17 -16.79
N SER A 528 -12.56 -25.68 -17.23
CA SER A 528 -11.34 -25.69 -16.43
C SER A 528 -10.92 -24.27 -16.03
N ILE A 529 -10.77 -23.35 -16.98
CA ILE A 529 -10.36 -21.96 -16.71
C ILE A 529 -11.38 -21.27 -15.80
N GLU A 530 -12.67 -21.42 -16.07
CA GLU A 530 -13.76 -20.87 -15.23
C GLU A 530 -13.67 -21.34 -13.78
N SER A 531 -13.24 -22.59 -13.53
CA SER A 531 -13.18 -23.15 -12.18
C SER A 531 -12.17 -22.47 -11.23
N TYR A 532 -11.08 -21.92 -11.77
CA TYR A 532 -10.01 -21.30 -10.96
C TYR A 532 -9.79 -19.82 -11.25
N CYS A 533 -10.34 -19.26 -12.33
CA CYS A 533 -10.11 -17.87 -12.74
C CYS A 533 -10.46 -16.89 -11.60
N PRO A 534 -9.49 -16.09 -11.09
CA PRO A 534 -9.73 -15.24 -9.93
C PRO A 534 -10.87 -14.23 -10.13
N SER A 535 -10.94 -13.57 -11.28
CA SER A 535 -12.01 -12.62 -11.59
C SER A 535 -13.41 -13.24 -11.59
N HIS A 536 -13.53 -14.49 -12.05
CA HIS A 536 -14.81 -15.17 -12.20
C HIS A 536 -15.34 -15.72 -10.87
N ASN A 537 -14.44 -16.11 -9.96
CA ASN A 537 -14.78 -16.78 -8.71
C ASN A 537 -14.87 -15.83 -7.50
N ILE A 538 -14.99 -14.52 -7.72
CA ILE A 538 -15.24 -13.54 -6.64
C ILE A 538 -16.63 -13.77 -6.06
N ARG A 539 -16.73 -13.85 -4.73
CA ARG A 539 -17.99 -14.06 -3.99
C ARG A 539 -18.13 -13.01 -2.89
N ALA A 540 -19.35 -12.78 -2.40
CA ALA A 540 -19.59 -11.88 -1.27
C ALA A 540 -19.06 -12.52 0.03
N GLN A 541 -17.80 -12.23 0.36
CA GLN A 541 -17.11 -12.78 1.53
C GLN A 541 -16.07 -11.79 2.06
N ARG A 542 -15.47 -12.12 3.22
CA ARG A 542 -14.33 -11.38 3.75
C ARG A 542 -13.07 -11.73 2.97
N TYR A 543 -12.36 -10.72 2.52
CA TYR A 543 -11.07 -10.85 1.84
C TYR A 543 -9.91 -10.35 2.71
N PRO A 544 -8.70 -10.92 2.58
CA PRO A 544 -7.47 -10.40 3.18
C PRO A 544 -7.10 -9.01 2.64
N SER A 545 -6.24 -8.29 3.37
CA SER A 545 -5.73 -7.00 2.91
C SER A 545 -4.85 -7.19 1.67
N MET A 546 -5.13 -6.47 0.58
CA MET A 546 -4.40 -6.65 -0.68
C MET A 546 -3.63 -5.39 -1.09
N LEU A 547 -2.37 -5.58 -1.48
CA LEU A 547 -1.62 -4.64 -2.29
C LEU A 547 -1.50 -5.21 -3.70
N ILE A 548 -2.07 -4.50 -4.67
CA ILE A 548 -2.01 -4.87 -6.09
C ILE A 548 -1.27 -3.76 -6.83
N THR A 549 -0.18 -4.09 -7.52
CA THR A 549 0.51 -3.16 -8.42
C THR A 549 0.17 -3.45 -9.87
N ALA A 550 0.01 -2.39 -10.65
CA ALA A 550 -0.33 -2.42 -12.08
C ALA A 550 0.48 -1.34 -12.80
N TYR A 551 0.72 -1.52 -14.10
CA TYR A 551 1.50 -0.59 -14.91
C TYR A 551 0.73 -0.31 -16.20
N GLU A 552 0.59 0.97 -16.56
CA GLU A 552 -0.22 1.41 -17.70
C GLU A 552 0.31 0.92 -19.05
N GLY A 553 1.64 0.83 -19.20
CA GLY A 553 2.30 0.33 -20.41
C GLY A 553 2.54 -1.18 -20.46
N ASP A 554 2.02 -1.97 -19.50
CA ASP A 554 2.23 -3.41 -19.47
C ASP A 554 1.37 -4.10 -20.54
N GLN A 555 2.03 -4.57 -21.60
CA GLN A 555 1.39 -5.32 -22.69
C GLN A 555 1.27 -6.83 -22.41
N ARG A 556 1.89 -7.35 -21.33
CA ARG A 556 1.84 -8.77 -20.96
C ARG A 556 0.61 -9.07 -20.12
N VAL A 557 0.25 -8.18 -19.20
CA VAL A 557 -0.94 -8.32 -18.35
C VAL A 557 -1.89 -7.14 -18.59
N PRO A 558 -2.97 -7.34 -19.37
CA PRO A 558 -3.89 -6.26 -19.72
C PRO A 558 -4.53 -5.57 -18.51
N LEU A 559 -4.28 -4.27 -18.37
CA LEU A 559 -4.85 -3.43 -17.30
C LEU A 559 -6.39 -3.51 -17.17
N PRO A 560 -7.19 -3.55 -18.27
CA PRO A 560 -8.65 -3.63 -18.15
C PRO A 560 -9.15 -4.84 -17.36
N GLY A 561 -8.53 -6.01 -17.54
CA GLY A 561 -8.89 -7.23 -16.80
C GLY A 561 -8.62 -7.09 -15.30
N LEU A 562 -7.54 -6.38 -14.93
CA LEU A 562 -7.18 -6.12 -13.55
C LEU A 562 -8.12 -5.10 -12.89
N LEU A 563 -8.48 -4.01 -13.57
CA LEU A 563 -9.44 -3.03 -13.06
C LEU A 563 -10.81 -3.66 -12.84
N LYS A 564 -11.26 -4.52 -13.76
CA LYS A 564 -12.49 -5.31 -13.61
C LYS A 564 -12.44 -6.21 -12.38
N TYR A 565 -11.32 -6.89 -12.13
CA TYR A 565 -11.12 -7.68 -10.92
C TYR A 565 -11.25 -6.82 -9.65
N ILE A 566 -10.55 -5.69 -9.59
CA ILE A 566 -10.53 -4.79 -8.41
C ILE A 566 -11.94 -4.26 -8.12
N SER A 567 -12.66 -3.81 -9.16
CA SER A 567 -14.03 -3.31 -9.03
C SER A 567 -14.97 -4.38 -8.46
N ARG A 568 -14.94 -5.59 -9.05
CA ARG A 568 -15.75 -6.73 -8.58
C ARG A 568 -15.41 -7.13 -7.14
N LEU A 569 -14.12 -7.15 -6.79
CA LEU A 569 -13.66 -7.51 -5.45
C LEU A 569 -14.16 -6.52 -4.39
N ARG A 570 -14.04 -5.21 -4.67
CA ARG A 570 -14.55 -4.15 -3.79
C ARG A 570 -16.06 -4.23 -3.62
N ALA A 571 -16.80 -4.44 -4.70
CA ALA A 571 -18.24 -4.60 -4.66
C ALA A 571 -18.66 -5.83 -3.82
N ALA A 572 -18.00 -6.97 -4.02
CA ALA A 572 -18.28 -8.19 -3.28
C ALA A 572 -17.97 -8.06 -1.77
N ALA A 573 -16.85 -7.42 -1.43
CA ALA A 573 -16.50 -7.13 -0.04
C ALA A 573 -17.51 -6.18 0.62
N ALA A 574 -17.98 -5.15 -0.10
CA ALA A 574 -18.99 -4.23 0.38
C ALA A 574 -20.36 -4.91 0.57
N MET A 575 -20.77 -5.76 -0.39
CA MET A 575 -21.99 -6.57 -0.28
C MET A 575 -21.96 -7.45 0.97
N HIS A 576 -20.87 -8.19 1.19
CA HIS A 576 -20.72 -9.03 2.37
C HIS A 576 -20.84 -8.23 3.67
N ALA A 577 -20.19 -7.05 3.74
CA ALA A 577 -20.32 -6.17 4.90
C ALA A 577 -21.77 -5.70 5.12
N SER A 578 -22.53 -5.47 4.04
CA SER A 578 -23.93 -5.05 4.11
C SER A 578 -24.90 -6.18 4.49
N GLU A 579 -24.68 -7.40 3.99
CA GLU A 579 -25.47 -8.59 4.31
C GLU A 579 -25.21 -9.06 5.74
N TYR A 580 -23.94 -9.03 6.19
CA TYR A 580 -23.57 -9.32 7.57
C TYR A 580 -24.28 -8.38 8.56
N ASN A 581 -24.53 -7.13 8.16
CA ASN A 581 -25.28 -6.15 8.95
C ASN A 581 -26.82 -6.31 8.85
N LYS A 582 -27.34 -7.16 7.95
CA LYS A 582 -28.78 -7.45 7.77
C LYS A 582 -29.22 -8.79 8.37
N ILE A 583 -28.29 -9.68 8.71
CA ILE A 583 -28.62 -10.97 9.34
C ILE A 583 -29.17 -10.71 10.74
N ASP A 584 -30.43 -11.10 10.95
CA ASP A 584 -31.05 -11.17 12.27
C ASP A 584 -30.57 -12.44 12.97
N TRP A 585 -29.53 -12.29 13.78
CA TRP A 585 -28.84 -13.39 14.45
C TRP A 585 -29.71 -14.19 15.43
N THR A 586 -30.96 -13.76 15.68
CA THR A 586 -31.94 -14.47 16.52
C THR A 586 -32.56 -15.71 15.84
N LEU A 587 -32.56 -15.79 14.49
CA LEU A 587 -33.21 -16.89 13.74
C LEU A 587 -32.33 -18.13 13.50
N ILE A 588 -31.01 -18.03 13.66
CA ILE A 588 -30.05 -19.10 13.32
C ILE A 588 -29.80 -20.08 14.48
N GLN A 589 -30.24 -19.79 15.71
CA GLN A 589 -30.11 -20.73 16.84
C GLN A 589 -31.14 -21.88 16.87
N SER A 590 -31.97 -22.04 15.84
CA SER A 590 -33.02 -23.08 15.82
C SER A 590 -32.77 -24.26 14.86
N SER A 591 -31.62 -24.35 14.19
CA SER A 591 -31.35 -25.42 13.20
C SER A 591 -30.12 -26.31 13.43
N GLU A 592 -29.42 -26.22 14.57
CA GLU A 592 -28.45 -27.25 14.98
C GLU A 592 -29.07 -28.22 15.99
N ASN A 593 -29.84 -29.17 15.46
CA ASN A 593 -30.12 -30.44 16.13
C ASN A 593 -30.42 -31.50 15.05
N LEU A 594 -29.37 -32.02 14.42
CA LEU A 594 -29.41 -33.33 13.77
C LEU A 594 -28.06 -34.02 14.00
N SER A 595 -28.17 -35.08 14.80
CA SER A 595 -27.11 -35.80 15.48
C SER A 595 -26.37 -36.79 14.59
N VAL A 596 -25.10 -37.01 14.97
CA VAL A 596 -24.26 -38.13 14.58
C VAL A 596 -24.85 -39.42 15.13
N GLU A 597 -25.13 -40.42 14.29
CA GLU A 597 -25.10 -41.83 14.69
C GLU A 597 -24.34 -42.69 13.68
N ARG A 598 -23.49 -43.57 14.22
CA ARG A 598 -22.71 -44.58 13.49
C ARG A 598 -23.52 -45.88 13.34
N SER A 599 -23.22 -46.59 12.25
CA SER A 599 -23.18 -48.06 12.07
C SER A 599 -24.32 -48.76 11.31
N SER A 600 -23.89 -49.41 10.22
CA SER A 600 -24.23 -50.75 9.68
C SER A 600 -25.67 -51.30 9.67
N ASP A 601 -26.07 -51.66 8.45
CA ASP A 601 -26.79 -52.88 8.02
C ASP A 601 -28.29 -53.15 8.32
N HIS A 602 -28.98 -53.48 7.21
CA HIS A 602 -30.06 -54.45 7.03
C HIS A 602 -31.47 -54.23 7.64
N GLY A 603 -32.44 -53.95 6.74
CA GLY A 603 -33.61 -54.83 6.53
C GLY A 603 -34.92 -54.66 7.34
N ARG A 604 -36.01 -54.43 6.58
CA ARG A 604 -37.42 -54.92 6.77
C ARG A 604 -38.36 -54.33 7.86
N GLN A 605 -39.43 -53.70 7.34
CA GLN A 605 -40.88 -53.99 7.51
C GLN A 605 -41.62 -53.86 8.87
N LEU A 606 -42.78 -53.16 8.77
CA LEU A 606 -44.15 -53.47 9.29
C LEU A 606 -44.65 -52.90 10.65
N ARG A 607 -45.74 -52.10 10.53
CA ARG A 607 -47.09 -52.21 11.16
C ARG A 607 -47.42 -51.73 12.60
N THR A 608 -48.24 -50.66 12.64
CA THR A 608 -49.64 -50.51 13.18
C THR A 608 -50.01 -50.47 14.69
N ARG A 609 -50.94 -49.52 14.96
CA ARG A 609 -52.25 -49.57 15.70
C ARG A 609 -52.29 -49.21 17.21
N GLN A 610 -53.02 -48.14 17.57
CA GLN A 610 -54.39 -48.04 18.20
C GLN A 610 -54.31 -47.86 19.74
N GLN A 611 -55.13 -47.10 20.48
CA GLN A 611 -56.57 -46.80 20.44
C GLN A 611 -56.95 -45.68 21.47
N SER A 612 -58.06 -44.97 21.25
CA SER A 612 -58.82 -44.06 22.16
C SER A 612 -60.21 -44.70 22.50
N PRO A 613 -61.11 -44.22 23.42
CA PRO A 613 -61.95 -43.00 23.25
C PRO A 613 -62.61 -42.34 24.52
N GLY A 614 -63.26 -41.16 24.35
CA GLY A 614 -64.33 -40.66 25.25
C GLY A 614 -64.64 -39.15 25.18
N SER A 615 -65.80 -38.76 24.61
CA SER A 615 -66.39 -37.40 24.47
C SER A 615 -67.92 -37.46 24.74
N PRO A 616 -68.71 -36.39 25.06
CA PRO A 616 -69.00 -35.15 24.26
C PRO A 616 -69.08 -33.84 25.11
N MET A 617 -69.10 -32.58 24.64
CA MET A 617 -70.05 -31.89 23.74
C MET A 617 -69.53 -30.46 23.36
N LYS A 618 -69.94 -29.98 22.18
CA LYS A 618 -69.58 -28.77 21.37
C LYS A 618 -70.30 -27.46 21.85
N VAL A 619 -69.94 -26.17 21.60
CA VAL A 619 -69.17 -25.39 20.59
C VAL A 619 -68.70 -24.03 21.19
N THR A 620 -67.49 -23.53 20.90
CA THR A 620 -67.12 -22.23 20.22
C THR A 620 -65.59 -21.94 20.32
N ASP A 621 -64.95 -21.66 19.17
CA ASP A 621 -63.51 -21.44 18.88
C ASP A 621 -62.94 -20.06 19.34
N PRO A 622 -61.63 -19.75 19.20
CA PRO A 622 -60.42 -20.57 19.45
C PRO A 622 -59.28 -19.77 20.17
N ALA A 623 -58.17 -20.45 20.48
CA ALA A 623 -56.83 -19.95 20.89
C ALA A 623 -56.47 -19.97 22.39
N GLU A 624 -55.59 -20.91 22.76
CA GLU A 624 -54.46 -20.73 23.71
C GLU A 624 -53.62 -22.03 23.80
N GLY A 625 -52.29 -21.88 23.77
CA GLY A 625 -51.28 -22.92 23.99
C GLY A 625 -50.44 -22.64 25.26
N PRO A 626 -49.68 -23.61 25.79
CA PRO A 626 -49.40 -23.75 27.22
C PRO A 626 -48.12 -23.05 27.73
N THR A 627 -48.11 -22.80 29.05
CA THR A 627 -47.11 -22.12 29.88
C THR A 627 -45.98 -23.05 30.40
N VAL A 628 -44.75 -22.53 30.53
CA VAL A 628 -43.56 -23.23 31.10
C VAL A 628 -43.03 -22.46 32.34
N ASN A 629 -42.52 -23.22 33.31
CA ASN A 629 -42.25 -22.87 34.73
C ASN A 629 -40.98 -22.00 34.95
N SER A 630 -41.07 -20.97 35.81
CA SER A 630 -40.12 -19.84 35.94
C SER A 630 -38.84 -20.08 36.75
N SER A 631 -38.72 -21.19 37.48
CA SER A 631 -37.57 -21.47 38.37
C SER A 631 -36.35 -22.08 37.66
N TYR A 632 -36.54 -22.76 36.53
CA TYR A 632 -35.44 -23.37 35.76
C TYR A 632 -34.67 -22.35 34.90
N ALA A 633 -35.36 -21.32 34.40
CA ALA A 633 -34.76 -20.26 33.59
C ALA A 633 -33.78 -19.40 34.41
N MET A 634 -34.09 -19.12 35.68
CA MET A 634 -33.26 -18.28 36.54
C MET A 634 -31.91 -18.94 36.88
N ASN A 635 -31.91 -20.24 37.18
CA ASN A 635 -30.67 -20.99 37.46
C ASN A 635 -29.79 -21.14 36.21
N LEU A 636 -30.40 -21.22 35.03
CA LEU A 636 -29.68 -21.25 33.76
C LEU A 636 -29.01 -19.91 33.48
N CYS A 637 -29.71 -18.78 33.67
CA CYS A 637 -29.12 -17.45 33.49
C CYS A 637 -27.97 -17.18 34.47
N LEU A 638 -28.10 -17.57 35.75
CA LEU A 638 -27.01 -17.43 36.73
C LEU A 638 -25.79 -18.30 36.40
N SER A 639 -26.00 -19.51 35.86
CA SER A 639 -24.92 -20.40 35.42
C SER A 639 -24.21 -19.89 34.16
N LEU A 640 -24.92 -19.23 33.25
CA LEU A 640 -24.35 -18.68 32.01
C LEU A 640 -23.54 -17.40 32.29
N ILE A 641 -23.97 -16.58 33.25
CA ILE A 641 -23.23 -15.39 33.70
C ILE A 641 -21.92 -15.78 34.40
N THR A 642 -21.92 -16.83 35.23
CA THR A 642 -20.69 -17.34 35.87
C THR A 642 -19.69 -17.96 34.89
N GLN A 643 -20.13 -18.33 33.68
CA GLN A 643 -19.28 -18.86 32.62
C GLN A 643 -18.84 -17.79 31.59
N GLY A 644 -19.16 -16.51 31.81
CA GLY A 644 -18.76 -15.40 30.93
C GLY A 644 -19.57 -15.31 29.63
N LEU A 645 -20.81 -15.81 29.63
CA LEU A 645 -21.76 -15.76 28.51
C LEU A 645 -22.93 -14.82 28.86
N GLU A 646 -22.62 -13.58 29.24
CA GLU A 646 -23.61 -12.64 29.78
C GLU A 646 -24.63 -12.18 28.71
N ASP A 647 -24.19 -12.00 27.47
CA ASP A 647 -25.06 -11.63 26.33
C ASP A 647 -26.12 -12.70 26.05
N THR A 648 -25.77 -13.98 26.19
CA THR A 648 -26.69 -15.10 25.99
C THR A 648 -27.70 -15.20 27.13
N ALA A 649 -27.25 -15.00 28.37
CA ALA A 649 -28.14 -14.93 29.54
C ALA A 649 -29.12 -13.75 29.45
N PHE A 650 -28.68 -12.59 28.96
CA PHE A 650 -29.51 -11.40 28.77
C PHE A 650 -30.54 -11.57 27.65
N GLN A 651 -30.17 -12.22 26.53
CA GLN A 651 -31.12 -12.59 25.47
C GLN A 651 -32.15 -13.62 25.94
N LEU A 652 -31.73 -14.59 26.77
CA LEU A 652 -32.65 -15.54 27.43
C LEU A 652 -33.63 -14.83 28.38
N LEU A 653 -33.20 -13.80 29.10
CA LEU A 653 -34.05 -12.97 29.96
C LEU A 653 -35.06 -12.13 29.15
N LYS A 654 -34.63 -11.57 28.01
CA LYS A 654 -35.51 -10.80 27.09
C LYS A 654 -36.57 -11.64 26.38
N THR A 655 -36.36 -12.95 26.26
CA THR A 655 -37.26 -13.86 25.52
C THR A 655 -38.40 -14.43 26.36
N PHE A 656 -38.46 -14.17 27.67
CA PHE A 656 -39.63 -14.47 28.51
C PHE A 656 -40.53 -13.23 28.64
N PRO A 657 -41.68 -13.16 27.94
CA PRO A 657 -42.49 -11.93 27.91
C PRO A 657 -43.41 -11.77 29.13
N THR A 658 -43.53 -12.79 29.99
CA THR A 658 -44.49 -12.83 31.10
C THR A 658 -43.84 -12.59 32.46
N LEU A 659 -43.03 -11.54 32.58
CA LEU A 659 -42.56 -11.04 33.88
C LEU A 659 -42.52 -9.50 33.88
N HIS A 660 -43.69 -8.86 33.73
CA HIS A 660 -43.92 -7.49 34.18
C HIS A 660 -45.32 -7.43 34.84
N PRO A 661 -45.57 -6.47 35.74
CA PRO A 661 -45.77 -6.77 37.15
C PRO A 661 -47.21 -6.46 37.56
N GLU A 662 -48.02 -7.50 37.74
CA GLU A 662 -49.32 -7.30 38.42
C GLU A 662 -49.22 -7.44 39.94
N ASN A 663 -48.05 -7.72 40.52
CA ASN A 663 -47.86 -7.74 41.97
C ASN A 663 -46.74 -6.80 42.42
N ARG A 664 -47.11 -5.84 43.28
CA ARG A 664 -46.27 -4.74 43.81
C ARG A 664 -45.11 -5.18 44.74
N ASP A 665 -44.85 -6.47 44.92
CA ASP A 665 -43.91 -6.96 45.95
C ASP A 665 -42.75 -7.83 45.43
N THR A 666 -42.40 -7.77 44.15
CA THR A 666 -41.19 -8.44 43.64
C THR A 666 -40.07 -7.44 43.35
N PRO A 667 -38.83 -7.67 43.83
CA PRO A 667 -37.73 -6.72 43.69
C PRO A 667 -37.32 -6.58 42.21
N ASP A 668 -37.10 -5.32 41.81
CA ASP A 668 -36.81 -4.87 40.44
C ASP A 668 -35.64 -5.63 39.79
N LEU A 669 -35.98 -6.55 38.88
CA LEU A 669 -35.07 -7.54 38.28
C LEU A 669 -33.94 -6.87 37.48
N GLY A 670 -34.19 -5.70 36.88
CA GLY A 670 -33.18 -4.93 36.15
C GLY A 670 -32.08 -4.38 37.05
N ASN A 671 -32.43 -4.05 38.29
CA ASN A 671 -31.51 -3.46 39.27
C ASN A 671 -30.57 -4.53 39.88
N PHE A 672 -31.03 -5.78 39.99
CA PHE A 672 -30.20 -6.92 40.43
C PHE A 672 -29.20 -7.35 39.33
N PHE A 673 -29.62 -7.35 38.06
CA PHE A 673 -28.77 -7.63 36.91
C PHE A 673 -27.66 -6.58 36.75
N LEU A 674 -28.00 -5.29 36.84
CA LEU A 674 -27.03 -4.18 36.78
C LEU A 674 -26.02 -4.22 37.93
N ARG A 675 -26.44 -4.52 39.17
CA ARG A 675 -25.52 -4.66 40.31
C ARG A 675 -24.55 -5.82 40.16
N HIS A 676 -24.96 -6.93 39.52
CA HIS A 676 -24.11 -8.10 39.35
C HIS A 676 -23.09 -7.92 38.20
N CYS A 677 -23.50 -7.26 37.10
CA CYS A 677 -22.60 -6.91 36.00
C CYS A 677 -21.58 -5.82 36.37
N VAL A 678 -21.99 -4.85 37.21
CA VAL A 678 -21.09 -3.79 37.74
C VAL A 678 -20.05 -4.35 38.72
N ASN A 679 -20.38 -5.40 39.48
CA ASN A 679 -19.42 -6.07 40.37
C ASN A 679 -18.34 -6.88 39.62
N MET A 680 -18.47 -7.11 38.30
CA MET A 680 -17.56 -7.94 37.49
C MET A 680 -16.69 -7.15 36.49
N ASP A 681 -16.68 -5.82 36.60
CA ASP A 681 -15.64 -4.92 36.05
C ASP A 681 -15.39 -4.98 34.52
N LYS A 682 -16.44 -5.15 33.69
CA LYS A 682 -16.33 -5.08 32.22
C LYS A 682 -17.54 -4.38 31.58
N VAL A 683 -17.34 -3.17 31.05
CA VAL A 683 -18.34 -2.46 30.21
C VAL A 683 -17.73 -2.22 28.82
N ARG A 684 -18.42 -2.63 27.74
CA ARG A 684 -18.01 -2.45 26.33
C ARG A 684 -18.97 -1.53 25.57
N SER A 685 -18.41 -0.83 24.60
CA SER A 685 -18.90 0.31 23.81
C SER A 685 -20.19 0.14 22.98
N GLN A 686 -21.01 -0.88 23.19
CA GLN A 686 -22.28 -1.07 22.44
C GLN A 686 -23.52 -0.52 23.18
N ASP A 687 -23.43 -0.29 24.49
CA ASP A 687 -24.55 0.25 25.28
C ASP A 687 -24.87 1.73 24.98
N VAL A 688 -23.90 2.51 24.46
CA VAL A 688 -24.11 3.92 24.10
C VAL A 688 -24.97 4.07 22.83
N ALA A 689 -24.89 3.11 21.90
CA ALA A 689 -25.70 3.11 20.68
C ALA A 689 -27.17 2.73 20.96
N THR A 690 -27.40 1.95 22.01
CA THR A 690 -28.75 1.64 22.51
C THR A 690 -29.33 2.83 23.28
N MET A 691 -28.50 3.57 24.01
CA MET A 691 -28.87 4.85 24.65
C MET A 691 -29.30 5.91 23.63
N ALA A 692 -28.61 6.02 22.48
CA ALA A 692 -28.97 6.95 21.42
C ALA A 692 -30.29 6.61 20.71
N LYS A 693 -30.74 5.34 20.75
CA LYS A 693 -32.05 4.91 20.22
C LYS A 693 -33.20 5.03 21.22
N ALA A 694 -32.90 5.11 22.52
CA ALA A 694 -33.89 5.32 23.58
C ALA A 694 -34.28 6.81 23.77
N LEU A 695 -33.59 7.72 23.07
CA LEU A 695 -33.77 9.17 23.17
C LEU A 695 -34.59 9.71 22.00
N ASP A 696 -35.88 9.40 21.99
CA ASP A 696 -36.87 10.08 21.14
C ASP A 696 -37.04 11.54 21.62
N PRO A 697 -37.10 12.57 20.74
CA PRO A 697 -37.15 13.98 21.15
C PRO A 697 -38.34 14.33 22.05
N SER A 698 -39.41 13.53 21.99
CA SER A 698 -40.60 13.67 22.85
C SER A 698 -40.36 13.29 24.31
N TYR A 699 -39.32 12.50 24.61
CA TYR A 699 -39.02 11.92 25.93
C TYR A 699 -37.94 12.70 26.71
N LEU A 700 -37.16 13.56 26.02
CA LEU A 700 -35.95 14.19 26.57
C LEU A 700 -36.21 15.35 27.53
N SER A 701 -37.34 16.05 27.42
CA SER A 701 -37.64 17.20 28.32
C SER A 701 -38.01 16.74 29.74
N GLN A 702 -38.44 15.48 29.92
CA GLN A 702 -38.81 14.90 31.22
C GLN A 702 -37.63 14.25 31.97
N CYS A 703 -36.52 13.90 31.31
CA CYS A 703 -35.45 13.06 31.88
C CYS A 703 -34.07 13.77 31.96
N LYS A 704 -34.03 15.09 32.24
CA LYS A 704 -32.78 15.88 32.35
C LYS A 704 -31.81 15.34 33.41
N ALA A 705 -32.33 14.81 34.52
CA ALA A 705 -31.52 14.28 35.63
C ALA A 705 -30.83 12.95 35.29
N ASP A 706 -31.52 12.10 34.52
CA ASP A 706 -31.03 10.76 34.19
C ASP A 706 -29.90 10.82 33.18
N VAL A 707 -29.99 11.67 32.16
CA VAL A 707 -28.93 11.89 31.16
C VAL A 707 -27.65 12.45 31.80
N LEU A 708 -27.78 13.40 32.74
CA LEU A 708 -26.62 13.93 33.48
C LEU A 708 -26.03 12.90 34.46
N GLY A 709 -26.85 12.04 35.06
CA GLY A 709 -26.40 10.93 35.90
C GLY A 709 -25.58 9.91 35.12
N ILE A 710 -26.03 9.56 33.91
CA ILE A 710 -25.34 8.68 32.98
C ILE A 710 -23.99 9.25 32.56
N LEU A 711 -23.93 10.54 32.20
CA LEU A 711 -22.67 11.20 31.82
C LEU A 711 -21.67 11.27 32.99
N LYS A 712 -22.15 11.43 34.24
CA LYS A 712 -21.32 11.33 35.46
C LYS A 712 -20.74 9.93 35.64
N GLU A 713 -21.57 8.91 35.49
CA GLU A 713 -21.15 7.51 35.65
C GLU A 713 -20.14 7.08 34.56
N MET A 714 -20.29 7.59 33.33
CA MET A 714 -19.31 7.39 32.25
C MET A 714 -17.95 8.01 32.56
N LYS A 715 -17.93 9.19 33.22
CA LYS A 715 -16.68 9.85 33.65
C LYS A 715 -16.03 9.12 34.83
N GLU A 716 -16.80 8.71 35.83
CA GLU A 716 -16.29 7.98 37.01
C GLU A 716 -15.66 6.63 36.63
N LYS A 717 -16.13 6.02 35.53
CA LYS A 717 -15.62 4.74 35.01
C LYS A 717 -14.60 4.88 33.86
N GLY A 718 -14.19 6.10 33.49
CA GLY A 718 -13.08 6.34 32.55
C GLY A 718 -13.37 5.99 31.08
N VAL A 719 -14.60 6.19 30.59
CA VAL A 719 -15.01 5.85 29.21
C VAL A 719 -14.63 6.97 28.23
N ALA A 720 -13.73 6.70 27.27
CA ALA A 720 -13.32 7.67 26.24
C ALA A 720 -14.25 7.65 25.00
N VAL A 721 -14.79 8.81 24.60
CA VAL A 721 -15.63 8.96 23.40
C VAL A 721 -14.74 9.18 22.17
N ARG A 722 -14.89 8.34 21.13
CA ARG A 722 -14.13 8.44 19.87
C ARG A 722 -14.86 9.27 18.80
N ASP A 723 -14.13 9.77 17.79
CA ASP A 723 -14.61 10.69 16.74
C ASP A 723 -15.92 10.31 16.01
N ALA A 724 -16.21 9.01 15.88
CA ALA A 724 -17.46 8.54 15.24
C ALA A 724 -18.72 8.97 16.01
N ASN A 725 -18.63 9.11 17.34
CA ASN A 725 -19.77 9.46 18.20
C ASN A 725 -20.04 10.98 18.23
N VAL A 726 -19.05 11.80 17.88
CA VAL A 726 -19.14 13.28 17.86
C VAL A 726 -20.18 13.78 16.84
N THR A 727 -20.26 13.12 15.68
CA THR A 727 -21.27 13.47 14.66
C THR A 727 -22.69 13.16 15.12
N SER A 728 -22.89 12.09 15.89
CA SER A 728 -24.20 11.74 16.47
C SER A 728 -24.64 12.75 17.53
N PHE A 729 -23.73 13.20 18.40
CA PHE A 729 -24.02 14.29 19.35
C PHE A 729 -24.37 15.59 18.65
N PHE A 730 -23.68 15.95 17.55
CA PHE A 730 -24.04 17.12 16.74
C PHE A 730 -25.48 17.07 16.23
N HIS A 731 -25.91 15.94 15.67
CA HIS A 731 -27.29 15.80 15.16
C HIS A 731 -28.34 15.90 16.27
N ILE A 732 -28.07 15.33 17.45
CA ILE A 732 -28.94 15.41 18.62
C ILE A 732 -29.04 16.85 19.12
N LEU A 733 -27.91 17.53 19.30
CA LEU A 733 -27.87 18.92 19.76
C LEU A 733 -28.49 19.89 18.74
N ASN A 734 -28.31 19.63 17.44
CA ASN A 734 -28.93 20.43 16.39
C ASN A 734 -30.45 20.21 16.32
N ALA A 735 -30.94 18.99 16.58
CA ALA A 735 -32.38 18.74 16.69
C ALA A 735 -33.00 19.47 17.89
N LEU A 736 -32.34 19.45 19.06
CA LEU A 736 -32.74 20.22 20.24
C LEU A 736 -32.70 21.74 19.99
N ALA A 737 -31.71 22.21 19.23
CA ALA A 737 -31.63 23.61 18.83
C ALA A 737 -32.82 24.05 17.95
N MET A 738 -33.27 23.20 17.03
CA MET A 738 -34.46 23.46 16.21
C MET A 738 -35.77 23.45 17.02
N CYS A 739 -35.78 22.79 18.19
CA CYS A 739 -36.88 22.81 19.16
C CYS A 739 -36.82 24.00 20.15
N ALA A 740 -35.84 24.90 20.00
CA ALA A 740 -35.65 26.13 20.79
C ALA A 740 -35.36 25.95 22.29
N GLU A 741 -34.83 24.80 22.72
CA GLU A 741 -34.47 24.50 24.12
C GLU A 741 -33.04 24.93 24.49
N GLU A 742 -32.82 26.24 24.57
CA GLU A 742 -31.51 26.89 24.75
C GLU A 742 -30.74 26.43 26.00
N GLU A 743 -31.39 26.42 27.17
CA GLU A 743 -30.75 26.03 28.44
C GLU A 743 -30.32 24.55 28.45
N VAL A 744 -31.04 23.69 27.72
CA VAL A 744 -30.78 22.25 27.66
C VAL A 744 -29.59 21.96 26.76
N VAL A 745 -29.53 22.62 25.59
CA VAL A 745 -28.38 22.52 24.68
C VAL A 745 -27.11 23.04 25.37
N TRP A 746 -27.20 24.18 26.06
CA TRP A 746 -26.06 24.75 26.78
C TRP A 746 -25.61 23.86 27.94
N SER A 747 -26.53 23.39 28.79
CA SER A 747 -26.20 22.53 29.94
C SER A 747 -25.57 21.19 29.54
N LEU A 748 -26.02 20.59 28.42
CA LEU A 748 -25.48 19.32 27.93
C LEU A 748 -24.10 19.49 27.29
N LEU A 749 -23.89 20.54 26.49
CA LEU A 749 -22.57 20.87 25.92
C LEU A 749 -21.56 21.17 27.03
N ASP A 750 -21.94 21.98 28.02
CA ASP A 750 -21.09 22.34 29.15
C ASP A 750 -20.73 21.12 30.00
N ALA A 751 -21.69 20.22 30.25
CA ALA A 751 -21.46 18.97 30.94
C ALA A 751 -20.50 18.06 30.15
N LEU A 752 -20.69 17.89 28.84
CA LEU A 752 -19.83 17.06 27.99
C LEU A 752 -18.36 17.53 28.01
N PHE A 753 -18.15 18.85 27.93
CA PHE A 753 -16.80 19.43 27.91
C PHE A 753 -16.16 19.49 29.31
N THR A 754 -16.90 19.91 30.34
CA THR A 754 -16.40 19.92 31.74
C THR A 754 -16.13 18.51 32.26
N MET A 755 -16.83 17.51 31.71
CA MET A 755 -16.58 16.11 32.01
C MET A 755 -15.36 15.53 31.30
N GLY A 756 -14.80 16.21 30.30
CA GLY A 756 -13.67 15.74 29.50
C GLY A 756 -14.03 14.54 28.60
N LEU A 757 -15.31 14.41 28.23
CA LEU A 757 -15.78 13.28 27.42
C LEU A 757 -15.46 13.49 25.93
N THR A 758 -15.47 14.73 25.43
CA THR A 758 -15.15 15.10 24.03
C THR A 758 -14.48 16.46 23.96
N GLU A 759 -13.58 16.69 22.99
CA GLU A 759 -12.97 18.01 22.76
C GLU A 759 -13.95 18.98 22.04
N PRO A 760 -13.96 20.29 22.37
CA PRO A 760 -14.79 21.27 21.70
C PRO A 760 -14.45 21.42 20.21
N SER A 761 -15.46 21.51 19.35
CA SER A 761 -15.27 21.77 17.93
C SER A 761 -16.34 22.74 17.41
N ALA A 762 -16.01 23.56 16.40
CA ALA A 762 -16.95 24.52 15.80
C ALA A 762 -18.27 23.88 15.33
N ASN A 763 -18.25 22.60 14.94
CA ASN A 763 -19.47 21.86 14.58
C ASN A 763 -20.34 21.56 15.80
N LEU A 764 -19.78 21.04 16.90
CA LEU A 764 -20.53 20.77 18.13
C LEU A 764 -21.06 22.03 18.81
N CYS A 765 -20.35 23.16 18.68
CA CYS A 765 -20.78 24.46 19.21
C CYS A 765 -21.77 25.20 18.29
N SER A 766 -21.89 24.83 17.01
CA SER A 766 -22.80 25.45 16.04
C SER A 766 -24.29 25.49 16.45
N PRO A 767 -24.86 24.45 17.09
CA PRO A 767 -26.24 24.46 17.56
C PRO A 767 -26.56 25.63 18.50
N LEU A 768 -25.62 26.05 19.36
CA LEU A 768 -25.81 27.17 20.30
C LEU A 768 -26.10 28.49 19.56
N VAL A 769 -25.34 28.78 18.50
CA VAL A 769 -25.57 29.98 17.67
C VAL A 769 -26.79 29.80 16.75
N THR A 770 -27.08 28.56 16.34
CA THR A 770 -28.21 28.25 15.45
C THR A 770 -29.55 28.57 16.12
N VAL A 771 -29.72 28.28 17.42
CA VAL A 771 -30.93 28.63 18.19
C VAL A 771 -31.26 30.12 18.07
N HIS A 772 -30.27 31.00 18.26
CA HIS A 772 -30.47 32.45 18.22
C HIS A 772 -30.63 33.00 16.80
N LEU A 773 -29.88 32.43 15.83
CA LEU A 773 -30.00 32.81 14.42
C LEU A 773 -31.38 32.50 13.84
N GLU A 774 -32.03 31.40 14.25
CA GLU A 774 -33.40 31.04 13.84
C GLU A 774 -34.46 31.89 14.56
N LYS A 775 -34.24 32.24 15.83
CA LYS A 775 -35.08 33.22 16.58
C LYS A 775 -34.95 34.66 16.03
N GLY A 776 -33.92 34.93 15.22
CA GLY A 776 -33.68 36.25 14.61
C GLY A 776 -33.03 37.29 15.53
N ASP A 777 -32.56 36.86 16.70
CA ASP A 777 -31.91 37.67 17.74
C ASP A 777 -30.39 37.74 17.48
N LEU A 778 -29.96 38.80 16.81
CA LEU A 778 -28.55 38.98 16.39
C LEU A 778 -27.59 39.35 17.53
N PRO A 779 -27.95 40.21 18.49
CA PRO A 779 -27.12 40.48 19.66
C PRO A 779 -26.76 39.20 20.42
N THR A 780 -27.75 38.38 20.75
CA THR A 780 -27.53 37.15 21.51
C THR A 780 -26.84 36.07 20.68
N ALA A 781 -27.05 36.03 19.36
CA ALA A 781 -26.30 35.14 18.47
C ALA A 781 -24.81 35.50 18.39
N LEU A 782 -24.48 36.81 18.41
CA LEU A 782 -23.09 37.26 18.43
C LEU A 782 -22.45 36.95 19.78
N GLU A 783 -23.11 37.28 20.89
CA GLU A 783 -22.61 36.93 22.23
C GLU A 783 -22.42 35.41 22.39
N ALA A 784 -23.34 34.58 21.90
CA ALA A 784 -23.17 33.13 21.96
C ALA A 784 -21.95 32.63 21.16
N SER A 785 -21.61 33.30 20.04
CA SER A 785 -20.40 32.98 19.25
C SER A 785 -19.12 33.48 19.95
N MET A 786 -19.18 34.67 20.56
CA MET A 786 -18.09 35.25 21.35
C MET A 786 -17.84 34.44 22.63
N ASP A 787 -18.88 34.00 23.32
CA ASP A 787 -18.80 33.15 24.51
C ASP A 787 -18.28 31.75 24.17
N CYS A 788 -18.58 31.22 22.98
CA CYS A 788 -17.93 29.99 22.53
C CYS A 788 -16.43 30.17 22.25
N GLN A 789 -16.03 31.35 21.74
CA GLN A 789 -14.62 31.68 21.53
C GLN A 789 -13.93 31.84 22.89
N ARG A 790 -14.49 32.67 23.77
CA ARG A 790 -13.98 32.87 25.13
C ARG A 790 -14.04 31.61 25.97
N LYS A 791 -14.98 30.68 25.79
CA LYS A 791 -15.12 29.49 26.66
C LYS A 791 -14.51 28.21 26.08
N TYR A 792 -14.30 28.14 24.77
CA TYR A 792 -13.85 26.90 24.11
C TYR A 792 -12.83 27.13 22.98
N SER A 793 -12.33 28.35 22.76
CA SER A 793 -11.48 28.70 21.60
C SER A 793 -12.12 28.35 20.23
N GLN A 794 -13.46 28.34 20.14
CA GLN A 794 -14.18 28.04 18.90
C GLN A 794 -15.16 29.16 18.57
N MET A 795 -15.14 29.69 17.35
CA MET A 795 -16.07 30.73 16.89
C MET A 795 -17.04 30.16 15.83
N PRO A 796 -18.11 29.47 16.24
CA PRO A 796 -19.05 28.83 15.32
C PRO A 796 -19.93 29.87 14.61
N ARG A 797 -20.24 29.60 13.33
CA ARG A 797 -21.25 30.32 12.50
C ARG A 797 -21.05 31.84 12.34
N LEU A 798 -19.87 32.38 12.68
CA LEU A 798 -19.55 33.82 12.63
C LEU A 798 -19.93 34.51 11.31
N HIS A 799 -19.55 33.93 10.17
CA HIS A 799 -19.82 34.54 8.87
C HIS A 799 -21.33 34.71 8.60
N ASP A 800 -22.18 33.79 9.06
CA ASP A 800 -23.62 33.89 8.88
C ASP A 800 -24.22 34.98 9.79
N VAL A 801 -23.65 35.17 10.99
CA VAL A 801 -24.00 36.27 11.90
C VAL A 801 -23.63 37.61 11.25
N LEU A 802 -22.41 37.74 10.71
CA LEU A 802 -21.93 38.94 10.00
C LEU A 802 -22.79 39.27 8.78
N CYS A 803 -23.16 38.26 7.97
CA CYS A 803 -24.05 38.47 6.83
C CYS A 803 -25.41 39.03 7.28
N LYS A 804 -26.06 38.45 8.31
CA LYS A 804 -27.34 38.97 8.81
C LYS A 804 -27.23 40.38 9.41
N MET A 805 -26.10 40.72 10.03
CA MET A 805 -25.84 42.07 10.55
C MET A 805 -25.70 43.10 9.41
N VAL A 806 -24.95 42.75 8.37
CA VAL A 806 -24.77 43.59 7.17
C VAL A 806 -26.09 43.75 6.40
N GLU A 807 -26.93 42.71 6.34
CA GLU A 807 -28.28 42.73 5.74
C GLU A 807 -29.25 43.63 6.51
N LYS A 808 -29.29 43.52 7.85
CA LYS A 808 -30.17 44.35 8.69
C LYS A 808 -29.65 45.77 8.90
N GLY A 809 -28.39 46.04 8.56
CA GLY A 809 -27.78 47.37 8.68
C GLY A 809 -27.40 47.76 10.10
N GLU A 810 -27.13 46.78 10.97
CA GLU A 810 -26.80 46.97 12.39
C GLU A 810 -25.33 47.38 12.56
N THR A 811 -25.03 48.66 12.37
CA THR A 811 -23.63 49.16 12.33
C THR A 811 -22.91 49.08 13.68
N GLU A 812 -23.63 49.27 14.79
CA GLU A 812 -23.04 49.19 16.14
C GLU A 812 -22.65 47.77 16.52
N LEU A 813 -23.50 46.78 16.23
CA LEU A 813 -23.21 45.36 16.45
C LEU A 813 -22.12 44.85 15.51
N LEU A 814 -22.10 45.34 14.26
CA LEU A 814 -21.03 45.00 13.32
C LEU A 814 -19.68 45.53 13.80
N GLN A 815 -19.62 46.77 14.31
CA GLN A 815 -18.39 47.32 14.88
C GLN A 815 -17.93 46.49 16.09
N LYS A 816 -18.85 46.15 17.00
CA LYS A 816 -18.55 45.28 18.15
C LYS A 816 -17.97 43.92 17.72
N ALA A 817 -18.54 43.31 16.68
CA ALA A 817 -18.03 42.06 16.11
C ALA A 817 -16.64 42.25 15.47
N MET A 818 -16.40 43.36 14.76
CA MET A 818 -15.10 43.62 14.14
C MET A 818 -14.00 43.86 15.18
N ASP A 819 -14.28 44.62 16.23
CA ASP A 819 -13.32 44.89 17.31
C ASP A 819 -12.89 43.57 17.98
N PHE A 820 -13.85 42.68 18.24
CA PHE A 820 -13.58 41.35 18.80
C PHE A 820 -12.77 40.46 17.85
N ILE A 821 -13.16 40.34 16.57
CA ILE A 821 -12.40 39.52 15.60
C ILE A 821 -10.98 40.07 15.40
N SER A 822 -10.83 41.40 15.47
CA SER A 822 -9.52 42.05 15.36
C SER A 822 -8.61 41.72 16.54
N GLN A 823 -9.17 41.62 17.74
CA GLN A 823 -8.44 41.22 18.95
C GLN A 823 -8.02 39.75 18.86
N GLU A 824 -8.93 38.82 18.56
CA GLU A 824 -8.58 37.38 18.68
C GLU A 824 -7.92 36.77 17.43
N ARG A 825 -8.23 37.29 16.25
CA ARG A 825 -7.82 36.69 14.95
C ARG A 825 -6.96 37.60 14.09
N GLY A 826 -6.69 38.81 14.59
CA GLY A 826 -5.90 39.83 13.94
C GLY A 826 -6.64 40.62 12.85
N GLU A 827 -6.21 41.86 12.64
CA GLU A 827 -6.82 42.83 11.74
C GLU A 827 -7.01 42.32 10.30
N LEU A 828 -6.01 41.62 9.75
CA LEU A 828 -6.07 41.09 8.39
C LEU A 828 -7.18 40.03 8.22
N THR A 829 -7.41 39.19 9.23
CA THR A 829 -8.43 38.16 9.19
C THR A 829 -9.82 38.78 9.28
N MET A 830 -9.97 39.80 10.14
CA MET A 830 -11.16 40.63 10.28
C MET A 830 -11.55 41.31 8.95
N LEU A 831 -10.57 41.92 8.25
CA LEU A 831 -10.82 42.53 6.93
C LEU A 831 -11.34 41.51 5.90
N TYR A 832 -10.80 40.28 5.89
CA TYR A 832 -11.28 39.23 5.00
C TYR A 832 -12.69 38.74 5.37
N ASP A 833 -13.02 38.58 6.65
CA ASP A 833 -14.37 38.19 7.08
C ASP A 833 -15.41 39.24 6.71
N LEU A 834 -15.06 40.52 6.88
CA LEU A 834 -15.88 41.65 6.47
C LEU A 834 -16.01 41.76 4.95
N PHE A 835 -14.91 41.55 4.21
CA PHE A 835 -14.92 41.48 2.76
C PHE A 835 -15.89 40.42 2.26
N PHE A 836 -15.81 39.19 2.76
CA PHE A 836 -16.72 38.11 2.36
C PHE A 836 -18.17 38.35 2.78
N ALA A 837 -18.41 39.01 3.92
CA ALA A 837 -19.77 39.40 4.32
C ALA A 837 -20.36 40.46 3.38
N PHE A 838 -19.58 41.46 2.95
CA PHE A 838 -20.03 42.43 1.94
C PHE A 838 -20.23 41.81 0.56
N MET A 839 -19.37 40.85 0.17
CA MET A 839 -19.54 40.09 -1.06
C MET A 839 -20.84 39.27 -1.04
N HIS A 840 -21.11 38.53 0.04
CA HIS A 840 -22.32 37.70 0.17
C HIS A 840 -23.62 38.53 0.19
N THR A 841 -23.57 39.74 0.74
CA THR A 841 -24.72 40.65 0.83
C THR A 841 -24.88 41.58 -0.39
N GLY A 842 -24.04 41.44 -1.41
CA GLY A 842 -24.10 42.23 -2.65
C GLY A 842 -23.61 43.68 -2.53
N LYS A 843 -22.94 44.04 -1.43
CA LYS A 843 -22.36 45.38 -1.17
C LYS A 843 -20.94 45.47 -1.77
N TYR A 844 -20.84 45.35 -3.09
CA TYR A 844 -19.56 45.25 -3.80
C TYR A 844 -18.67 46.50 -3.72
N LYS A 845 -19.27 47.69 -3.54
CA LYS A 845 -18.50 48.95 -3.43
C LYS A 845 -17.73 49.02 -2.12
N GLU A 846 -18.34 48.52 -1.05
CA GLU A 846 -17.78 48.42 0.29
C GLU A 846 -16.70 47.32 0.33
N ALA A 847 -16.98 46.16 -0.28
CA ALA A 847 -16.00 45.08 -0.44
C ALA A 847 -14.75 45.55 -1.22
N ARG A 848 -14.93 46.34 -2.29
CA ARG A 848 -13.82 46.87 -3.09
C ARG A 848 -12.88 47.77 -2.30
N LYS A 849 -13.42 48.60 -1.40
CA LYS A 849 -12.60 49.49 -0.55
C LYS A 849 -11.67 48.70 0.37
N ILE A 850 -12.10 47.52 0.83
CA ILE A 850 -11.29 46.67 1.71
C ILE A 850 -10.12 46.06 0.93
N ILE A 851 -10.39 45.48 -0.24
CA ILE A 851 -9.39 44.72 -1.00
C ILE A 851 -8.38 45.61 -1.75
N GLU A 852 -8.76 46.86 -2.03
CA GLU A 852 -7.88 47.88 -2.61
C GLU A 852 -7.01 48.59 -1.56
N THR A 853 -7.11 48.21 -0.29
CA THR A 853 -6.22 48.72 0.77
C THR A 853 -4.76 48.37 0.44
N PRO A 854 -3.85 49.35 0.32
CA PRO A 854 -2.46 49.10 -0.03
C PRO A 854 -1.78 48.13 0.95
N GLY A 855 -1.13 47.08 0.45
CA GLY A 855 -0.39 46.10 1.26
C GLY A 855 -1.14 44.82 1.62
N LEU A 856 -2.42 44.68 1.23
CA LEU A 856 -3.18 43.44 1.42
C LEU A 856 -2.68 42.33 0.46
N ARG A 857 -2.29 41.18 1.02
CA ARG A 857 -1.82 40.00 0.26
C ARG A 857 -2.91 38.95 0.09
N SER A 858 -2.87 38.20 -1.02
CA SER A 858 -3.77 37.08 -1.28
C SER A 858 -3.67 35.99 -0.21
N ARG A 859 -4.82 35.46 0.23
CA ARG A 859 -4.92 34.24 1.06
C ARG A 859 -5.67 33.16 0.27
N PRO A 860 -4.97 32.30 -0.49
CA PRO A 860 -5.59 31.34 -1.41
C PRO A 860 -6.66 30.46 -0.77
N GLY A 861 -6.41 29.92 0.42
CA GLY A 861 -7.37 29.06 1.11
C GLY A 861 -8.69 29.75 1.50
N ARG A 862 -8.66 31.06 1.77
CA ARG A 862 -9.86 31.85 2.11
C ARG A 862 -10.66 32.22 0.86
N LEU A 863 -9.97 32.58 -0.23
CA LEU A 863 -10.61 32.83 -1.53
C LEU A 863 -11.25 31.55 -2.08
N GLN A 864 -10.55 30.41 -1.98
CA GLN A 864 -11.09 29.11 -2.39
C GLN A 864 -12.30 28.71 -1.55
N TRP A 865 -12.26 28.89 -0.22
CA TRP A 865 -13.40 28.61 0.66
C TRP A 865 -14.65 29.40 0.25
N PHE A 866 -14.52 30.68 -0.07
CA PHE A 866 -15.66 31.50 -0.49
C PHE A 866 -16.16 31.12 -1.90
N SER A 867 -15.26 30.82 -2.84
CA SER A 867 -15.62 30.29 -4.16
C SER A 867 -16.41 28.98 -4.06
N GLU A 868 -15.93 28.03 -3.25
CA GLU A 868 -16.62 26.76 -2.98
C GLU A 868 -17.98 27.00 -2.30
N LYS A 869 -18.09 28.00 -1.42
CA LYS A 869 -19.37 28.39 -0.78
C LYS A 869 -20.37 28.95 -1.80
N CYS A 870 -19.95 29.77 -2.75
CA CYS A 870 -20.81 30.27 -3.84
C CYS A 870 -21.29 29.13 -4.76
N ILE A 871 -20.42 28.18 -5.08
CA ILE A 871 -20.76 26.98 -5.86
C ILE A 871 -21.71 26.06 -5.07
N ALA A 872 -21.46 25.81 -3.78
CA ALA A 872 -22.31 24.96 -2.94
C ALA A 872 -23.70 25.58 -2.67
N ALA A 873 -23.77 26.92 -2.51
CA ALA A 873 -25.04 27.64 -2.40
C ALA A 873 -25.91 27.50 -3.66
N ASN A 874 -25.28 27.29 -4.83
CA ASN A 874 -25.93 26.99 -6.10
C ASN A 874 -26.64 25.61 -6.08
N GLN A 875 -26.04 24.64 -5.38
CA GLN A 875 -26.48 23.23 -5.34
C GLN A 875 -27.54 22.92 -4.25
N GLY A 876 -27.84 23.86 -3.35
CA GLY A 876 -28.60 23.58 -2.13
C GLY A 876 -30.11 23.83 -2.14
N ARG A 877 -30.91 22.80 -2.44
CA ARG A 877 -32.07 22.36 -1.61
C ARG A 877 -32.53 20.95 -2.00
N VAL A 878 -31.77 19.94 -1.57
CA VAL A 878 -32.26 18.55 -1.37
C VAL A 878 -31.57 17.98 -0.13
N GLN A 879 -32.03 18.38 1.05
CA GLN A 879 -31.93 17.60 2.28
C GLN A 879 -33.07 18.09 3.19
N SER A 880 -34.23 17.47 3.05
CA SER A 880 -35.27 17.44 4.08
C SER A 880 -35.71 16.00 4.21
N SER A 881 -35.47 15.45 5.39
CA SER A 881 -36.14 14.26 5.91
C SER A 881 -37.62 14.27 5.56
N GLU A 882 -38.12 13.17 4.99
CA GLU A 882 -39.55 12.92 4.95
C GLU A 882 -40.10 12.97 6.38
N GLY A 883 -41.08 13.84 6.61
CA GLY A 883 -41.76 13.92 7.89
C GLY A 883 -42.35 15.28 8.31
N CYS A 884 -42.75 16.20 7.42
CA CYS A 884 -43.84 17.16 7.71
C CYS A 884 -44.33 17.87 6.43
N LEU A 885 -45.63 17.75 6.14
CA LEU A 885 -46.33 18.42 5.03
C LEU A 885 -46.59 19.89 5.35
N VAL A 886 -45.97 20.84 4.62
CA VAL A 886 -46.54 22.18 4.34
C VAL A 886 -46.04 22.69 2.98
N GLU A 887 -46.92 22.75 1.98
CA GLU A 887 -46.66 23.34 0.66
C GLU A 887 -46.69 24.89 0.69
N ARG A 888 -45.63 25.57 0.21
CA ARG A 888 -45.63 26.98 -0.26
C ARG A 888 -44.61 27.20 -1.40
N PRO A 889 -44.80 28.17 -2.32
CA PRO A 889 -44.32 28.07 -3.70
C PRO A 889 -42.83 28.46 -3.87
N VAL A 890 -41.99 27.51 -4.29
CA VAL A 890 -40.51 27.65 -4.39
C VAL A 890 -40.02 28.09 -5.78
N ARG A 891 -40.88 28.13 -6.81
CA ARG A 891 -40.42 28.30 -8.21
C ARG A 891 -39.87 29.69 -8.58
N VAL A 892 -40.29 30.78 -7.91
CA VAL A 892 -39.86 32.15 -8.26
C VAL A 892 -38.55 32.57 -7.58
N ARG A 893 -38.28 32.10 -6.35
CA ARG A 893 -37.04 32.43 -5.62
C ARG A 893 -35.78 31.79 -6.18
N ARG A 894 -35.91 30.68 -6.92
CA ARG A 894 -34.77 29.91 -7.42
C ARG A 894 -34.01 30.66 -8.54
N VAL A 895 -34.71 31.36 -9.44
CA VAL A 895 -34.07 32.07 -10.56
C VAL A 895 -33.31 33.32 -10.09
N THR A 896 -33.83 34.04 -9.09
CA THR A 896 -33.20 35.26 -8.55
C THR A 896 -31.92 34.96 -7.75
N LEU A 897 -31.86 33.82 -7.05
CA LEU A 897 -30.70 33.41 -6.25
C LEU A 897 -29.53 32.91 -7.11
N LEU A 898 -29.84 32.25 -8.24
CA LEU A 898 -28.86 31.77 -9.22
C LEU A 898 -28.08 32.92 -9.87
N PHE A 899 -28.80 33.98 -10.27
CA PHE A 899 -28.20 35.15 -10.91
C PHE A 899 -27.24 35.90 -9.95
N LEU A 900 -27.61 35.96 -8.67
CA LEU A 900 -26.85 36.67 -7.64
C LEU A 900 -25.49 36.02 -7.36
N GLN A 901 -25.38 34.69 -7.28
CA GLN A 901 -24.13 34.00 -6.95
C GLN A 901 -23.07 34.09 -8.07
N VAL A 902 -23.51 34.06 -9.34
CA VAL A 902 -22.60 34.24 -10.48
C VAL A 902 -22.05 35.66 -10.51
N GLU A 903 -22.92 36.65 -10.31
CA GLU A 903 -22.52 38.05 -10.21
C GLU A 903 -21.56 38.29 -9.02
N THR A 904 -21.80 37.66 -7.88
CA THR A 904 -20.91 37.74 -6.71
C THR A 904 -19.51 37.20 -7.03
N LEU A 905 -19.42 36.01 -7.66
CA LEU A 905 -18.14 35.40 -7.98
C LEU A 905 -17.37 36.22 -9.04
N GLU A 906 -18.05 36.73 -10.07
CA GLU A 906 -17.44 37.62 -11.07
C GLU A 906 -16.84 38.87 -10.46
N ASN A 907 -17.60 39.54 -9.58
CA ASN A 907 -17.14 40.72 -8.89
C ASN A 907 -15.90 40.39 -8.02
N MET A 908 -15.81 39.18 -7.46
CA MET A 908 -14.63 38.73 -6.72
C MET A 908 -13.42 38.53 -7.64
N VAL A 909 -13.60 37.87 -8.79
CA VAL A 909 -12.52 37.66 -9.77
C VAL A 909 -11.98 39.01 -10.28
N GLU A 910 -12.86 39.99 -10.51
CA GLU A 910 -12.44 41.33 -10.92
C GLU A 910 -11.66 42.06 -9.81
N MET A 911 -12.19 42.06 -8.59
CA MET A 911 -11.61 42.77 -7.46
C MET A 911 -10.27 42.19 -7.00
N THR A 912 -10.08 40.87 -7.14
CA THR A 912 -8.84 40.17 -6.78
C THR A 912 -7.68 40.43 -7.76
N ARG A 913 -7.91 41.14 -8.87
CA ARG A 913 -6.85 41.53 -9.82
C ARG A 913 -5.76 42.39 -9.20
N LYS A 914 -6.10 43.22 -8.21
CA LYS A 914 -5.16 44.13 -7.52
C LYS A 914 -4.50 43.50 -6.29
N LEU A 915 -4.86 42.27 -5.93
CA LEU A 915 -4.23 41.55 -4.82
C LEU A 915 -2.87 41.01 -5.24
N PHE A 916 -1.87 41.27 -4.40
CA PHE A 916 -0.53 40.71 -4.57
C PHE A 916 -0.53 39.19 -4.37
N GLU A 917 0.19 38.44 -5.21
CA GLU A 917 0.34 36.97 -5.16
C GLU A 917 -0.97 36.16 -5.32
N CYS A 918 -1.98 36.70 -6.03
CA CYS A 918 -3.22 35.98 -6.33
C CYS A 918 -3.08 35.04 -7.54
N ASP A 919 -3.40 33.74 -7.38
CA ASP A 919 -3.49 32.78 -8.49
C ASP A 919 -4.73 33.10 -9.34
N ARG A 920 -4.50 33.77 -10.47
CA ARG A 920 -5.56 34.20 -11.38
C ARG A 920 -6.25 33.03 -12.07
N ASP A 921 -5.52 32.00 -12.48
CA ASP A 921 -6.12 30.83 -13.16
C ASP A 921 -7.07 30.09 -12.21
N GLU A 922 -6.78 29.99 -10.91
CA GLU A 922 -7.68 29.37 -9.93
C GLU A 922 -9.01 30.15 -9.81
N MET A 923 -8.94 31.47 -9.83
CA MET A 923 -10.13 32.33 -9.76
C MET A 923 -11.00 32.18 -11.01
N TYR A 924 -10.39 32.15 -12.20
CA TYR A 924 -11.10 31.91 -13.44
C TYR A 924 -11.64 30.49 -13.56
N TYR A 925 -10.90 29.48 -13.09
CA TYR A 925 -11.34 28.09 -13.01
C TYR A 925 -12.62 27.96 -12.18
N CYS A 926 -12.68 28.59 -10.99
CA CYS A 926 -13.88 28.60 -10.15
C CYS A 926 -15.08 29.24 -10.86
N LEU A 927 -14.87 30.34 -11.59
CA LEU A 927 -15.93 31.02 -12.33
C LEU A 927 -16.44 30.19 -13.52
N ILE A 928 -15.54 29.58 -14.30
CA ILE A 928 -15.90 28.70 -15.42
C ILE A 928 -16.65 27.47 -14.92
N ARG A 929 -16.25 26.91 -13.77
CA ARG A 929 -16.95 25.79 -13.13
C ARG A 929 -18.38 26.15 -12.73
N LEU A 930 -18.58 27.34 -12.15
CA LEU A 930 -19.92 27.85 -11.85
C LEU A 930 -20.74 28.08 -13.13
N CYS A 931 -20.13 28.57 -14.21
CA CYS A 931 -20.79 28.72 -15.52
C CYS A 931 -21.22 27.36 -16.11
N LYS A 932 -20.40 26.30 -15.95
CA LYS A 932 -20.76 24.92 -16.34
C LYS A 932 -21.98 24.43 -15.58
N GLU A 933 -22.03 24.63 -14.25
CA GLU A 933 -23.16 24.22 -13.43
C GLU A 933 -24.46 24.95 -13.76
N ASN A 934 -24.38 26.22 -14.16
CA ASN A 934 -25.52 27.05 -14.55
C ASN A 934 -25.88 26.96 -16.04
N ASN A 935 -25.10 26.23 -16.83
CA ASN A 935 -25.23 26.12 -18.28
C ASN A 935 -25.19 27.49 -19.01
N ASP A 936 -24.44 28.45 -18.48
CA ASP A 936 -24.32 29.81 -19.02
C ASP A 936 -23.12 29.92 -19.99
N LEU A 937 -23.34 29.41 -21.21
CA LEU A 937 -22.33 29.23 -22.25
C LEU A 937 -21.70 30.56 -22.71
N ARG A 938 -22.52 31.60 -22.89
CA ARG A 938 -22.06 32.93 -23.31
C ARG A 938 -21.08 33.53 -22.31
N LYS A 939 -21.27 33.20 -21.04
CA LYS A 939 -20.47 33.72 -19.94
C LYS A 939 -19.13 33.01 -19.82
N ALA A 940 -19.09 31.71 -20.07
CA ALA A 940 -17.84 30.96 -20.18
C ALA A 940 -16.97 31.47 -21.34
N GLU A 941 -17.57 31.79 -22.49
CA GLU A 941 -16.88 32.38 -23.64
C GLU A 941 -16.34 33.80 -23.32
N ALA A 942 -17.16 34.65 -22.69
CA ALA A 942 -16.70 35.96 -22.22
C ALA A 942 -15.57 35.85 -21.19
N THR A 943 -15.61 34.82 -20.34
CA THR A 943 -14.55 34.55 -19.36
C THR A 943 -13.25 34.13 -20.05
N TRP A 944 -13.33 33.29 -21.08
CA TRP A 944 -12.18 32.93 -21.92
C TRP A 944 -11.53 34.15 -22.58
N MET A 945 -12.34 35.03 -23.20
CA MET A 945 -11.82 36.26 -23.82
C MET A 945 -11.10 37.16 -22.80
N LYS A 946 -11.66 37.31 -21.59
CA LYS A 946 -11.01 38.07 -20.51
C LYS A 946 -9.70 37.46 -20.05
N MET A 947 -9.60 36.13 -19.97
CA MET A 947 -8.34 35.46 -19.62
C MET A 947 -7.24 35.74 -20.65
N GLN A 948 -7.60 35.81 -21.93
CA GLN A 948 -6.68 36.17 -23.01
C GLN A 948 -6.27 37.65 -22.93
N GLU A 949 -7.20 38.57 -22.67
CA GLU A 949 -6.91 39.99 -22.47
C GLU A 949 -5.95 40.24 -21.28
N GLU A 950 -6.05 39.43 -20.22
CA GLU A 950 -5.16 39.47 -19.05
C GLU A 950 -3.83 38.71 -19.25
N ASN A 951 -3.58 38.09 -20.42
CA ASN A 951 -2.43 37.24 -20.73
C ASN A 951 -2.22 36.08 -19.73
N ILE A 952 -3.31 35.48 -19.25
CA ILE A 952 -3.25 34.37 -18.31
C ILE A 952 -3.06 33.07 -19.09
N ILE A 953 -2.01 32.31 -18.75
CA ILE A 953 -1.76 30.98 -19.31
C ILE A 953 -2.63 29.97 -18.52
N PRO A 954 -3.70 29.41 -19.12
CA PRO A 954 -4.61 28.54 -18.40
C PRO A 954 -3.99 27.17 -18.15
N ARG A 955 -4.25 26.57 -16.98
CA ARG A 955 -3.82 25.18 -16.70
C ARG A 955 -4.66 24.18 -17.51
N GLU A 956 -4.14 22.97 -17.72
CA GLU A 956 -4.82 21.91 -18.49
C GLU A 956 -6.25 21.64 -18.01
N ARG A 957 -6.49 21.62 -16.69
CA ARG A 957 -7.83 21.43 -16.12
C ARG A 957 -8.82 22.54 -16.52
N THR A 958 -8.35 23.77 -16.70
CA THR A 958 -9.16 24.94 -17.09
C THR A 958 -9.47 24.87 -18.59
N LEU A 959 -8.48 24.50 -19.40
CA LEU A 959 -8.64 24.28 -20.84
C LEU A 959 -9.63 23.14 -21.13
N ARG A 960 -9.56 22.03 -20.39
CA ARG A 960 -10.52 20.92 -20.52
C ARG A 960 -11.94 21.33 -20.12
N LEU A 961 -12.08 22.06 -19.01
CA LEU A 961 -13.39 22.54 -18.57
C LEU A 961 -14.03 23.47 -19.60
N LEU A 962 -13.24 24.33 -20.25
CA LEU A 962 -13.69 25.20 -21.34
C LEU A 962 -13.98 24.43 -22.63
N SER A 963 -13.16 23.45 -22.99
CA SER A 963 -13.40 22.62 -24.18
C SER A 963 -14.71 21.85 -24.05
N ASP A 964 -15.01 21.28 -22.88
CA ASP A 964 -16.29 20.61 -22.61
C ASP A 964 -17.47 21.55 -22.86
N ILE A 965 -17.40 22.78 -22.33
CA ILE A 965 -18.46 23.78 -22.45
C ILE A 965 -18.65 24.16 -23.93
N LEU A 966 -17.57 24.50 -24.65
CA LEU A 966 -17.62 24.95 -26.04
C LEU A 966 -18.09 23.84 -27.00
N MET A 967 -17.59 22.61 -26.82
CA MET A 967 -18.02 21.44 -27.60
C MET A 967 -19.50 21.10 -27.35
N SER A 968 -19.98 21.18 -26.11
CA SER A 968 -21.39 20.95 -25.78
C SER A 968 -22.35 21.96 -26.43
N SER A 969 -21.83 23.14 -26.77
CA SER A 969 -22.57 24.22 -27.43
C SER A 969 -22.48 24.21 -28.97
N GLY A 970 -21.68 23.31 -29.54
CA GLY A 970 -21.44 23.22 -30.99
C GLY A 970 -20.55 24.33 -31.56
N GLN A 971 -19.79 25.03 -30.71
CA GLN A 971 -18.81 26.02 -31.13
C GLN A 971 -17.41 25.40 -31.28
N GLU A 972 -16.62 25.95 -32.19
CA GLU A 972 -15.25 25.47 -32.46
C GLU A 972 -14.31 25.86 -31.31
N VAL A 973 -13.50 24.91 -30.84
CA VAL A 973 -12.58 25.14 -29.71
C VAL A 973 -11.34 25.88 -30.24
N PRO A 974 -11.04 27.10 -29.78
CA PRO A 974 -10.01 27.95 -30.38
C PRO A 974 -8.58 27.63 -29.91
N PHE A 975 -8.38 26.51 -29.22
CA PHE A 975 -7.10 26.06 -28.68
C PHE A 975 -6.98 24.54 -28.80
N GLU A 976 -5.74 24.05 -28.83
CA GLU A 976 -5.47 22.62 -28.85
C GLU A 976 -5.94 21.99 -27.54
N VAL A 977 -6.88 21.05 -27.64
CA VAL A 977 -7.43 20.35 -26.47
C VAL A 977 -6.38 19.33 -26.00
N PRO A 978 -5.84 19.43 -24.78
CA PRO A 978 -4.88 18.45 -24.27
C PRO A 978 -5.47 17.04 -24.34
N GLU A 979 -4.73 16.08 -24.93
CA GLU A 979 -5.21 14.72 -25.23
C GLU A 979 -5.89 14.04 -24.01
N ALA A 980 -7.06 13.46 -24.28
CA ALA A 980 -7.94 12.89 -23.28
C ALA A 980 -7.53 11.45 -22.94
N TRP A 981 -6.94 11.24 -21.76
CA TRP A 981 -6.87 9.93 -21.11
C TRP A 981 -7.94 9.88 -20.01
N PHE A 982 -9.03 9.17 -20.33
CA PHE A 982 -10.20 8.77 -19.53
C PHE A 982 -10.92 9.82 -18.64
N GLU A 983 -12.19 10.04 -18.98
CA GLU A 983 -13.24 10.61 -18.14
C GLU A 983 -13.47 9.73 -16.89
N GLU A 984 -12.97 10.16 -15.72
CA GLU A 984 -13.49 9.71 -14.42
C GLU A 984 -13.36 10.80 -13.34
N ALA A 985 -13.32 12.08 -13.75
CA ALA A 985 -13.24 13.22 -12.82
C ALA A 985 -14.61 13.83 -12.46
N VAL A 986 -15.71 13.41 -13.10
CA VAL A 986 -17.04 14.02 -12.89
C VAL A 986 -17.88 13.32 -11.80
N GLU A 987 -17.49 12.13 -11.34
CA GLU A 987 -18.14 11.49 -10.18
C GLU A 987 -17.49 11.83 -8.82
N MET A 988 -16.24 12.31 -8.80
CA MET A 988 -15.57 12.66 -7.53
C MET A 988 -16.02 13.98 -6.89
N GLU A 989 -16.82 14.80 -7.58
CA GLU A 989 -17.33 16.06 -7.01
C GLU A 989 -18.72 15.94 -6.37
N LYS A 990 -19.42 14.81 -6.53
CA LYS A 990 -20.68 14.54 -5.79
C LYS A 990 -20.46 13.88 -4.43
N THR A 991 -19.21 13.56 -4.06
CA THR A 991 -18.86 13.03 -2.74
C THR A 991 -17.81 13.88 -2.02
N LYS A 992 -18.04 15.19 -1.92
CA LYS A 992 -17.47 16.01 -0.83
C LYS A 992 -18.55 16.36 0.19
N GLY A 993 -18.97 15.34 0.92
CA GLY A 993 -19.64 15.47 2.20
C GLY A 993 -18.91 14.61 3.21
N LYS A 994 -18.04 15.23 4.03
CA LYS A 994 -17.29 14.67 5.16
C LYS A 994 -16.30 13.54 4.82
N ALA A 995 -15.10 13.92 4.40
CA ALA A 995 -13.89 13.12 4.63
C ALA A 995 -13.04 13.84 5.69
N ALA A 996 -12.96 13.24 6.88
CA ALA A 996 -11.92 13.57 7.85
C ALA A 996 -10.56 13.17 7.26
N CYS A 997 -9.53 13.99 7.47
CA CYS A 997 -8.16 13.65 7.11
C CYS A 997 -7.77 12.29 7.71
N PRO A 998 -7.17 11.37 6.94
CA PRO A 998 -6.54 10.19 7.52
C PRO A 998 -5.29 10.64 8.30
N PRO A 999 -5.03 10.10 9.51
CA PRO A 999 -3.79 10.35 10.21
C PRO A 999 -2.65 9.70 9.43
N ALA A 1000 -1.69 10.52 9.00
CA ALA A 1000 -0.42 10.05 8.49
C ALA A 1000 0.32 9.31 9.61
N SER A 1001 0.20 7.99 9.66
CA SER A 1001 1.04 7.13 10.48
C SER A 1001 1.84 6.19 9.58
N LEU A 1002 3.00 6.68 9.17
CA LEU A 1002 4.15 5.83 8.86
C LEU A 1002 4.56 5.09 10.14
N PRO A 1003 5.13 3.87 10.06
CA PRO A 1003 5.67 3.21 11.24
C PRO A 1003 6.77 4.09 11.83
N ALA A 1004 6.68 4.34 13.13
CA ALA A 1004 7.66 5.13 13.86
C ALA A 1004 9.01 4.40 13.85
N ASP A 1005 9.91 4.83 12.96
CA ASP A 1005 11.34 4.73 13.21
C ASP A 1005 11.59 5.24 14.65
N SER A 1006 12.47 4.58 15.39
CA SER A 1006 12.89 5.12 16.68
C SER A 1006 13.38 6.57 16.43
N PRO A 1007 12.91 7.58 17.19
CA PRO A 1007 13.31 8.97 16.96
C PRO A 1007 14.84 9.15 16.94
N VAL A 1008 15.55 8.22 17.58
CA VAL A 1008 17.00 8.16 17.71
C VAL A 1008 17.69 7.73 16.39
N ASP A 1009 17.12 6.78 15.62
CA ASP A 1009 17.74 6.30 14.38
C ASP A 1009 17.52 7.25 13.20
N TYR A 1010 16.34 7.88 13.13
CA TYR A 1010 16.05 8.95 12.17
C TYR A 1010 16.97 10.15 12.39
N GLN A 1011 17.11 10.62 13.63
CA GLN A 1011 18.04 11.70 13.99
C GLN A 1011 19.50 11.30 13.69
N ARG A 1012 19.92 10.05 13.93
CA ARG A 1012 21.28 9.58 13.64
C ARG A 1012 21.60 9.57 12.14
N ARG A 1013 20.63 9.17 11.29
CA ARG A 1013 20.76 9.21 9.82
C ARG A 1013 20.82 10.63 9.28
N ILE A 1014 19.93 11.52 9.73
CA ILE A 1014 19.99 12.94 9.35
C ILE A 1014 21.32 13.55 9.78
N MET A 1015 21.79 13.28 11.00
CA MET A 1015 23.10 13.76 11.48
C MET A 1015 24.27 13.26 10.63
N THR A 1016 24.20 12.04 10.10
CA THR A 1016 25.23 11.47 9.21
C THR A 1016 25.21 12.13 7.83
N LEU A 1017 24.03 12.48 7.32
CA LEU A 1017 23.86 13.19 6.04
C LEU A 1017 24.23 14.67 6.15
N CYS A 1018 23.83 15.34 7.22
CA CYS A 1018 24.19 16.70 7.55
C CYS A 1018 25.72 16.85 7.65
N LYS A 1019 26.43 15.92 8.30
CA LYS A 1019 27.91 15.93 8.35
C LYS A 1019 28.60 15.83 6.99
N LYS A 1020 27.94 15.28 5.96
CA LYS A 1020 28.49 15.12 4.60
C LYS A 1020 28.15 16.26 3.64
N ASN A 1021 26.97 16.89 3.77
CA ASN A 1021 26.56 18.01 2.89
C ASN A 1021 25.47 18.91 3.53
N MET A 1022 25.88 19.75 4.49
CA MET A 1022 24.97 20.61 5.27
C MET A 1022 24.25 21.67 4.42
N SER A 1023 24.95 22.30 3.47
CA SER A 1023 24.39 23.37 2.64
C SER A 1023 23.30 22.84 1.71
N GLY A 1024 23.53 21.67 1.09
CA GLY A 1024 22.55 21.03 0.21
C GLY A 1024 21.25 20.65 0.93
N VAL A 1025 21.35 20.07 2.13
CA VAL A 1025 20.16 19.67 2.91
C VAL A 1025 19.37 20.90 3.38
N SER A 1026 20.07 21.96 3.83
CA SER A 1026 19.41 23.20 4.23
C SER A 1026 18.71 23.88 3.05
N THR A 1027 19.32 23.92 1.85
CA THR A 1027 18.69 24.51 0.65
C THR A 1027 17.49 23.70 0.17
N MET A 1028 17.52 22.37 0.28
CA MET A 1028 16.36 21.53 -0.06
C MET A 1028 15.20 21.74 0.93
N ALA A 1029 15.47 21.76 2.24
CA ALA A 1029 14.46 22.02 3.26
C ALA A 1029 13.84 23.41 3.11
N GLU A 1030 14.64 24.41 2.78
CA GLU A 1030 14.19 25.77 2.48
C GLU A 1030 13.31 25.82 1.22
N ARG A 1031 13.71 25.14 0.13
CA ARG A 1031 12.89 25.09 -1.09
C ARG A 1031 11.54 24.40 -0.85
N LEU A 1032 11.52 23.35 -0.02
CA LEU A 1032 10.29 22.66 0.36
C LEU A 1032 9.36 23.54 1.20
N ALA A 1033 9.92 24.28 2.16
CA ALA A 1033 9.16 25.22 2.98
C ALA A 1033 8.63 26.40 2.15
N ASN A 1034 9.48 27.01 1.31
CA ASN A 1034 9.15 28.26 0.64
C ASN A 1034 8.37 28.09 -0.68
N HIS A 1035 8.61 27.02 -1.46
CA HIS A 1035 7.87 26.79 -2.71
C HIS A 1035 6.65 25.89 -2.56
N PHE A 1036 6.64 24.99 -1.57
CA PHE A 1036 5.62 23.95 -1.45
C PHE A 1036 4.86 23.99 -0.11
N ALA A 1037 5.13 24.97 0.76
CA ALA A 1037 4.53 25.12 2.09
C ALA A 1037 4.70 23.86 2.99
N VAL A 1038 5.74 23.07 2.74
CA VAL A 1038 6.07 21.87 3.54
C VAL A 1038 7.12 22.23 4.59
N TYR A 1039 6.67 22.66 5.77
CA TYR A 1039 7.55 23.18 6.83
C TYR A 1039 8.20 22.10 7.69
N ARG A 1040 7.65 20.89 7.72
CA ARG A 1040 8.10 19.82 8.62
C ARG A 1040 9.61 19.50 8.51
N PRO A 1041 10.21 19.38 7.31
CA PRO A 1041 11.65 19.15 7.18
C PRO A 1041 12.50 20.32 7.68
N ALA A 1042 12.04 21.57 7.49
CA ALA A 1042 12.73 22.76 7.98
C ALA A 1042 12.63 22.87 9.52
N THR A 1043 11.49 22.54 10.10
CA THR A 1043 11.28 22.53 11.56
C THR A 1043 12.10 21.42 12.24
N ASP A 1044 12.14 20.21 11.68
CA ASP A 1044 12.94 19.11 12.24
C ASP A 1044 14.44 19.43 12.15
N LEU A 1045 14.90 20.10 11.08
CA LEU A 1045 16.29 20.57 10.94
C LEU A 1045 16.62 21.72 11.93
N PHE A 1046 15.69 22.65 12.14
CA PHE A 1046 15.80 23.73 13.13
C PHE A 1046 15.98 23.19 14.55
N LEU A 1047 15.13 22.24 14.97
CA LEU A 1047 15.23 21.59 16.28
C LEU A 1047 16.55 20.81 16.44
N LEU A 1048 17.05 20.21 15.36
CA LEU A 1048 18.35 19.53 15.37
C LEU A 1048 19.53 20.49 15.58
N PHE A 1049 19.48 21.69 15.01
CA PHE A 1049 20.48 22.73 15.26
C PHE A 1049 20.47 23.21 16.70
N LEU A 1050 19.29 23.33 17.33
CA LEU A 1050 19.18 23.62 18.76
C LEU A 1050 19.75 22.50 19.63
N ASP A 1051 19.43 21.23 19.32
CA ASP A 1051 19.93 20.08 20.07
C ASP A 1051 21.45 19.89 19.97
N THR A 1052 22.06 20.37 18.88
CA THR A 1052 23.51 20.29 18.64
C THR A 1052 24.26 21.56 19.04
N GLY A 1053 23.57 22.58 19.59
CA GLY A 1053 24.17 23.85 20.03
C GLY A 1053 24.58 24.79 18.90
N ARG A 1054 24.09 24.58 17.67
CA ARG A 1054 24.38 25.41 16.49
C ARG A 1054 23.35 26.53 16.35
N THR A 1055 23.36 27.45 17.30
CA THR A 1055 22.36 28.53 17.42
C THR A 1055 22.36 29.48 16.23
N GLU A 1056 23.53 29.79 15.65
CA GLU A 1056 23.62 30.69 14.50
C GLU A 1056 23.02 30.09 13.23
N ASP A 1057 23.21 28.78 12.99
CA ASP A 1057 22.60 28.10 11.84
C ASP A 1057 21.07 28.00 11.99
N ALA A 1058 20.58 27.80 13.23
CA ALA A 1058 19.16 27.85 13.54
C ALA A 1058 18.57 29.23 13.25
N LYS A 1059 19.26 30.32 13.63
CA LYS A 1059 18.85 31.70 13.31
C LYS A 1059 18.82 31.94 11.80
N PHE A 1060 19.85 31.52 11.06
CA PHE A 1060 19.88 31.69 9.61
C PHE A 1060 18.75 30.92 8.90
N LEU A 1061 18.44 29.71 9.36
CA LEU A 1061 17.33 28.93 8.82
C LEU A 1061 15.99 29.61 9.10
N LEU A 1062 15.80 30.13 10.31
CA LEU A 1062 14.58 30.87 10.68
C LEU A 1062 14.43 32.17 9.88
N GLN A 1063 15.51 32.92 9.64
CA GLN A 1063 15.49 34.13 8.80
C GLN A 1063 15.06 33.84 7.36
N ARG A 1064 15.37 32.65 6.84
CA ARG A 1064 15.05 32.23 5.46
C ARG A 1064 13.71 31.51 5.36
N CYS A 1065 13.22 30.96 6.46
CA CYS A 1065 11.97 30.22 6.59
C CYS A 1065 11.22 30.66 7.86
N ALA A 1066 10.66 31.87 7.85
CA ALA A 1066 9.97 32.45 9.02
C ALA A 1066 8.82 31.58 9.55
N GLY A 1067 8.16 30.81 8.68
CA GLY A 1067 7.06 29.90 9.04
C GLY A 1067 7.46 28.76 9.99
N VAL A 1068 8.75 28.53 10.24
CA VAL A 1068 9.21 27.60 11.29
C VAL A 1068 8.87 28.13 12.68
N GLY A 1069 8.95 29.45 12.90
CA GLY A 1069 8.60 30.08 14.18
C GLY A 1069 7.11 30.00 14.51
N GLU A 1070 6.26 29.83 13.50
CA GLU A 1070 4.80 29.72 13.63
C GLU A 1070 4.34 28.29 14.02
N GLN A 1071 5.24 27.30 14.02
CA GLN A 1071 4.94 25.90 14.37
C GLN A 1071 4.84 25.68 15.90
N LYS A 1072 3.93 26.41 16.57
CA LYS A 1072 3.81 26.46 18.05
C LYS A 1072 3.73 25.10 18.72
N GLU A 1073 2.90 24.19 18.21
CA GLU A 1073 2.65 22.87 18.82
C GLU A 1073 3.92 22.00 18.87
N ILE A 1074 4.74 22.08 17.82
CA ILE A 1074 5.97 21.31 17.69
C ILE A 1074 7.06 21.87 18.63
N LEU A 1075 7.17 23.20 18.71
CA LEU A 1075 8.12 23.87 19.61
C LEU A 1075 7.76 23.65 21.09
N VAL A 1076 6.47 23.71 21.44
CA VAL A 1076 5.96 23.40 22.79
C VAL A 1076 6.23 21.94 23.17
N ALA A 1077 6.01 21.00 22.24
CA ALA A 1077 6.33 19.59 22.46
C ALA A 1077 7.83 19.36 22.69
N TYR A 1078 8.70 20.11 22.00
CA TYR A 1078 10.15 20.08 22.22
C TYR A 1078 10.54 20.58 23.62
N ILE A 1079 10.02 21.75 24.05
CA ILE A 1079 10.28 22.33 25.38
C ILE A 1079 9.82 21.37 26.49
N THR A 1080 8.62 20.79 26.34
CA THR A 1080 8.05 19.86 27.31
C THR A 1080 8.89 18.60 27.45
N ARG A 1081 9.44 18.08 26.34
CA ARG A 1081 10.33 16.91 26.33
C ARG A 1081 11.71 17.22 26.90
N ALA A 1082 12.27 18.38 26.56
CA ALA A 1082 13.55 18.84 27.10
C ALA A 1082 13.48 18.99 28.63
N ALA A 1083 12.39 19.56 29.14
CA ALA A 1083 12.18 19.78 30.58
C ALA A 1083 11.83 18.52 31.41
N GLN A 1084 11.95 17.33 30.83
CA GLN A 1084 11.85 16.06 31.55
C GLN A 1084 13.22 15.52 32.01
N LYS A 1085 14.33 16.07 31.50
CA LYS A 1085 15.69 15.61 31.79
C LYS A 1085 16.51 16.72 32.45
N PRO A 1086 17.43 16.39 33.37
CA PRO A 1086 18.40 17.37 33.89
C PRO A 1086 19.34 17.88 32.78
N ASP A 1087 19.95 19.03 33.00
CA ASP A 1087 20.92 19.73 32.13
C ASP A 1087 20.37 20.20 30.77
N GLN A 1088 19.05 20.36 30.61
CA GLN A 1088 18.44 20.82 29.36
C GLN A 1088 18.08 22.32 29.33
N ALA A 1089 18.28 23.05 30.43
CA ALA A 1089 17.95 24.48 30.52
C ALA A 1089 18.60 25.35 29.43
N PRO A 1090 19.88 25.16 29.03
CA PRO A 1090 20.51 25.96 27.98
C PRO A 1090 19.83 25.85 26.60
N LYS A 1091 19.22 24.70 26.29
CA LYS A 1091 18.55 24.49 24.99
C LYS A 1091 17.22 25.22 24.90
N ILE A 1092 16.46 25.20 25.99
CA ILE A 1092 15.19 25.95 26.09
C ILE A 1092 15.50 27.46 26.06
N LYS A 1093 16.57 27.89 26.74
CA LYS A 1093 17.04 29.28 26.69
C LYS A 1093 17.48 29.70 25.26
N ALA A 1094 18.26 28.87 24.58
CA ALA A 1094 18.67 29.13 23.20
C ALA A 1094 17.47 29.27 22.23
N LEU A 1095 16.41 28.48 22.42
CA LEU A 1095 15.18 28.61 21.65
C LEU A 1095 14.50 29.97 21.90
N LEU A 1096 14.39 30.39 23.16
CA LEU A 1096 13.81 31.69 23.53
C LEU A 1096 14.65 32.89 23.08
N ASP A 1097 15.98 32.73 23.06
CA ASP A 1097 16.89 33.76 22.56
C ASP A 1097 16.80 33.92 21.02
N ILE A 1098 16.46 32.85 20.30
CA ILE A 1098 16.26 32.85 18.84
C ILE A 1098 14.86 33.34 18.46
N LEU A 1099 13.86 33.05 19.30
CA LEU A 1099 12.46 33.44 19.13
C LEU A 1099 12.01 34.33 20.32
N PRO A 1100 12.40 35.62 20.33
CA PRO A 1100 12.05 36.52 21.44
C PRO A 1100 10.54 36.75 21.58
N ASP A 1101 9.80 36.70 20.47
CA ASP A 1101 8.33 36.85 20.41
C ASP A 1101 7.59 35.50 20.49
N PHE A 1102 8.16 34.52 21.20
CA PHE A 1102 7.53 33.20 21.34
C PHE A 1102 6.21 33.33 22.12
N PRO A 1103 5.05 32.95 21.55
CA PRO A 1103 3.73 33.23 22.13
C PRO A 1103 3.50 32.51 23.47
N GLU A 1104 4.15 31.36 23.69
CA GLU A 1104 3.99 30.53 24.91
C GLU A 1104 5.14 30.77 25.92
N LYS A 1105 5.61 32.03 26.03
CA LYS A 1105 6.76 32.42 26.86
C LYS A 1105 6.55 32.09 28.34
N GLU A 1106 5.33 32.27 28.85
CA GLU A 1106 4.96 31.96 30.24
C GLU A 1106 5.15 30.47 30.56
N MET A 1107 4.68 29.61 29.65
CA MET A 1107 4.83 28.16 29.74
C MET A 1107 6.31 27.76 29.65
N ALA A 1108 7.07 28.34 28.72
CA ALA A 1108 8.50 28.08 28.56
C ALA A 1108 9.29 28.45 29.83
N TYR A 1109 8.98 29.58 30.47
CA TYR A 1109 9.58 29.97 31.75
C TYR A 1109 9.18 29.02 32.89
N ALA A 1110 7.94 28.50 32.92
CA ALA A 1110 7.55 27.51 33.92
C ALA A 1110 8.31 26.18 33.78
N TYR A 1111 8.58 25.76 32.54
CA TYR A 1111 9.43 24.60 32.25
C TYR A 1111 10.92 24.86 32.51
N LEU A 1112 11.42 26.08 32.28
CA LEU A 1112 12.79 26.46 32.69
C LEU A 1112 12.95 26.44 34.21
N MET A 1113 11.98 26.94 34.97
CA MET A 1113 11.98 26.86 36.44
C MET A 1113 11.96 25.39 36.92
N LYS A 1114 11.32 24.49 36.16
CA LYS A 1114 11.40 23.05 36.40
C LYS A 1114 12.83 22.53 36.17
N CYS A 1115 13.48 22.91 35.08
CA CYS A 1115 14.86 22.50 34.78
C CYS A 1115 15.82 23.00 35.85
N TYR A 1116 15.78 24.29 36.20
CA TYR A 1116 16.63 24.84 37.26
C TYR A 1116 16.38 24.18 38.62
N GLY A 1117 15.15 23.74 38.89
CA GLY A 1117 14.84 22.93 40.07
C GLY A 1117 15.34 21.50 40.02
N LEU A 1118 15.48 20.89 38.85
CA LEU A 1118 16.12 19.58 38.67
C LEU A 1118 17.65 19.68 38.73
N ASP A 1119 18.20 20.78 38.22
CA ASP A 1119 19.64 21.04 38.13
C ASP A 1119 20.21 21.68 39.42
N ASN A 1120 19.36 22.00 40.40
CA ASN A 1120 19.69 22.74 41.63
C ASN A 1120 20.39 24.10 41.39
N ASP A 1121 20.10 24.76 40.26
CA ASP A 1121 20.68 26.06 39.92
C ASP A 1121 19.87 27.22 40.54
N ILE A 1122 20.23 27.55 41.78
CA ILE A 1122 19.55 28.58 42.59
C ILE A 1122 19.73 29.98 41.98
N ALA A 1123 20.90 30.26 41.38
CA ALA A 1123 21.20 31.56 40.81
C ALA A 1123 20.35 31.82 39.56
N ALA A 1124 20.25 30.84 38.67
CA ALA A 1124 19.42 30.93 37.47
C ALA A 1124 17.92 30.95 37.81
N ALA A 1125 17.48 30.18 38.82
CA ALA A 1125 16.09 30.20 39.28
C ALA A 1125 15.67 31.57 39.83
N LYS A 1126 16.54 32.23 40.61
CA LYS A 1126 16.30 33.60 41.11
C LYS A 1126 16.29 34.63 39.98
N ALA A 1127 17.25 34.54 39.06
CA ALA A 1127 17.31 35.43 37.90
C ALA A 1127 16.05 35.31 37.03
N LEU A 1128 15.57 34.08 36.80
CA LEU A 1128 14.33 33.84 36.06
C LEU A 1128 13.10 34.38 36.79
N TYR A 1129 13.06 34.28 38.13
CA TYR A 1129 11.98 34.85 38.93
C TYR A 1129 11.98 36.38 38.88
N GLN A 1130 13.15 37.02 38.96
CA GLN A 1130 13.28 38.47 38.83
C GLN A 1130 12.92 38.94 37.41
N GLN A 1131 13.36 38.21 36.37
CA GLN A 1131 13.00 38.49 34.98
C GLN A 1131 11.49 38.38 34.75
N LYS A 1132 10.82 37.38 35.35
CA LYS A 1132 9.35 37.28 35.30
C LYS A 1132 8.66 38.50 35.93
N GLN A 1133 9.21 39.05 37.03
CA GLN A 1133 8.68 40.25 37.66
C GLN A 1133 8.91 41.51 36.83
N GLU A 1134 10.10 41.65 36.23
CA GLU A 1134 10.44 42.76 35.32
C GLU A 1134 9.58 42.75 34.05
N GLU A 1135 9.23 41.57 33.55
CA GLU A 1135 8.31 41.37 32.41
C GLU A 1135 6.82 41.35 32.82
N HIS A 1136 6.47 41.73 34.07
CA HIS A 1136 5.10 41.79 34.61
C HIS A 1136 4.27 40.49 34.56
N MET A 1137 4.90 39.31 34.46
CA MET A 1137 4.22 38.01 34.45
C MET A 1137 3.93 37.50 35.87
N GLN A 1138 2.70 37.03 36.12
CA GLN A 1138 2.34 36.44 37.41
C GLN A 1138 2.94 35.03 37.55
N PRO A 1139 3.77 34.76 38.57
CA PRO A 1139 4.35 33.44 38.78
C PRO A 1139 3.28 32.47 39.27
N ASP A 1140 3.11 31.35 38.57
CA ASP A 1140 2.19 30.28 38.95
C ASP A 1140 2.59 29.65 40.29
N GLU A 1141 1.58 29.19 41.04
CA GLU A 1141 1.75 28.62 42.39
C GLU A 1141 2.70 27.41 42.40
N LEU A 1142 2.81 26.67 41.28
CA LEU A 1142 3.74 25.56 41.15
C LEU A 1142 5.19 26.02 40.98
N CYS A 1143 5.44 27.07 40.19
CA CYS A 1143 6.75 27.73 40.12
C CYS A 1143 7.17 28.31 41.47
N LEU A 1144 6.26 28.99 42.18
CA LEU A 1144 6.52 29.51 43.52
C LEU A 1144 6.88 28.39 44.50
N LYS A 1145 6.16 27.26 44.46
CA LYS A 1145 6.44 26.11 45.32
C LYS A 1145 7.76 25.41 45.00
N ARG A 1146 8.15 25.33 43.72
CA ARG A 1146 9.48 24.84 43.29
C ARG A 1146 10.60 25.75 43.78
N LEU A 1147 10.43 27.06 43.66
CA LEU A 1147 11.41 28.05 44.13
C LEU A 1147 11.53 28.04 45.66
N VAL A 1148 10.43 27.84 46.40
CA VAL A 1148 10.46 27.66 47.87
C VAL A 1148 11.31 26.45 48.27
N LEU A 1149 11.16 25.31 47.61
CA LEU A 1149 11.99 24.13 47.89
C LEU A 1149 13.48 24.40 47.63
N LEU A 1150 13.81 25.07 46.53
CA LEU A 1150 15.19 25.45 46.20
C LEU A 1150 15.78 26.41 47.23
N LEU A 1151 15.05 27.46 47.62
CA LEU A 1151 15.52 28.43 48.61
C LEU A 1151 15.65 27.82 50.02
N LYS A 1152 14.71 26.96 50.43
CA LYS A 1152 14.76 26.26 51.71
C LYS A 1152 15.91 25.24 51.78
N SER A 1153 16.17 24.51 50.68
CA SER A 1153 17.30 23.59 50.61
C SER A 1153 18.66 24.33 50.60
N ALA A 1154 18.68 25.58 50.14
CA ALA A 1154 19.83 26.47 50.20
C ALA A 1154 19.98 27.26 51.52
N GLY A 1155 19.00 27.17 52.44
CA GLY A 1155 18.98 27.92 53.70
C GLY A 1155 18.67 29.43 53.56
N GLU A 1156 18.06 29.85 52.45
CA GLU A 1156 17.76 31.24 52.15
C GLU A 1156 16.31 31.64 52.47
N PRO A 1157 16.05 32.92 52.83
CA PRO A 1157 14.71 33.39 53.17
C PRO A 1157 13.80 33.43 51.94
N VAL A 1158 12.56 32.96 52.09
CA VAL A 1158 11.55 32.96 51.02
C VAL A 1158 10.85 34.33 51.01
N PRO A 1159 10.93 35.10 49.90
CA PRO A 1159 10.43 36.49 49.86
C PRO A 1159 8.91 36.62 49.62
N PHE A 1160 8.18 35.50 49.54
CA PHE A 1160 6.75 35.45 49.26
C PHE A 1160 6.06 34.35 50.08
N THR A 1161 4.74 34.42 50.18
CA THR A 1161 3.94 33.45 50.94
C THR A 1161 4.00 32.07 50.31
N GLU A 1162 4.36 31.05 51.09
CA GLU A 1162 4.46 29.68 50.61
C GLU A 1162 3.09 29.11 50.22
N PRO A 1163 2.94 28.55 49.01
CA PRO A 1163 1.70 27.90 48.60
C PRO A 1163 1.41 26.68 49.50
N PRO A 1164 0.25 26.59 50.17
CA PRO A 1164 0.00 25.60 51.23
C PRO A 1164 -0.19 24.15 50.72
N GLU A 1165 -0.74 23.95 49.52
CA GLU A 1165 -1.17 22.62 49.03
C GLU A 1165 -0.05 21.79 48.36
N SER A 1166 -0.25 20.49 48.14
CA SER A 1166 0.81 19.62 47.59
C SER A 1166 1.27 19.97 46.16
N PHE A 1167 2.48 19.54 45.76
CA PHE A 1167 2.95 19.67 44.37
C PHE A 1167 1.98 19.04 43.36
N ARG A 1168 1.40 17.89 43.73
CA ARG A 1168 0.41 17.19 42.91
C ARG A 1168 -0.87 18.01 42.74
N PHE A 1169 -1.33 18.65 43.82
CA PHE A 1169 -2.48 19.54 43.77
C PHE A 1169 -2.25 20.72 42.81
N TYR A 1170 -1.13 21.43 42.92
CA TYR A 1170 -0.85 22.56 42.03
C TYR A 1170 -0.54 22.16 40.59
N ALA A 1171 0.07 20.99 40.37
CA ALA A 1171 0.25 20.43 39.02
C ALA A 1171 -1.08 20.03 38.38
N ASP A 1172 -2.01 19.44 39.14
CA ASP A 1172 -3.35 19.11 38.68
C ASP A 1172 -4.20 20.39 38.49
N LYS A 1173 -4.01 21.42 39.34
CA LYS A 1173 -4.64 22.74 39.20
C LYS A 1173 -4.17 23.45 37.93
N LEU A 1174 -2.87 23.42 37.62
CA LEU A 1174 -2.33 23.96 36.36
C LEU A 1174 -2.79 23.16 35.14
N ARG A 1175 -2.88 21.82 35.22
CA ARG A 1175 -3.44 21.03 34.10
C ARG A 1175 -4.92 21.33 33.84
N ARG A 1176 -5.70 21.53 34.91
CA ARG A 1176 -7.10 21.97 34.82
C ARG A 1176 -7.22 23.43 34.38
N GLY A 1177 -6.24 24.25 34.73
CA GLY A 1177 -6.11 25.65 34.31
C GLY A 1177 -5.76 25.77 32.82
N SER A 1178 -4.77 25.03 32.31
CA SER A 1178 -4.41 25.00 30.88
C SER A 1178 -5.50 24.37 30.00
N SER A 1179 -6.35 23.50 30.55
CA SER A 1179 -7.58 23.05 29.85
C SER A 1179 -8.72 24.08 29.89
N ASN A 1180 -8.66 25.06 30.80
CA ASN A 1180 -9.60 26.19 30.93
C ASN A 1180 -9.01 27.54 30.46
N GLN A 1181 -7.76 27.59 29.97
CA GLN A 1181 -7.06 28.80 29.50
C GLN A 1181 -6.86 28.82 27.97
N LEU A 1182 -7.48 27.89 27.26
CA LEU A 1182 -7.92 28.18 25.89
C LEU A 1182 -9.33 28.81 25.93
N SER A 1183 -9.69 29.40 27.07
CA SER A 1183 -11.04 29.83 27.35
C SER A 1183 -11.21 30.88 28.46
N GLU A 1184 -10.35 31.88 28.52
CA GLU A 1184 -10.64 33.20 29.09
C GLU A 1184 -9.37 34.05 28.86
N ASP A 1185 -9.51 35.13 28.09
CA ASP A 1185 -8.47 36.02 27.52
C ASP A 1185 -7.76 35.52 26.25
N ASP A 1186 -8.55 35.40 25.19
CA ASP A 1186 -8.36 35.97 23.85
C ASP A 1186 -9.80 35.92 23.29
#